data_AF-A0A412IE35-F1
#
_entry.id   AF-A0A412IE35-F1
#
_cell.length_a   1.000
_cell.length_b   1.000
_cell.length_c   1.000
_cell.angle_alpha   90.00
_cell.angle_beta   90.00
_cell.angle_gamma   90.00
#
_symmetry.space_group_name_H-M   'P 1'
#
loop_
_entity.id
_entity.type
_entity.pdbx_description
1 polymer ?
#
loop_
_entity_poly.entity_id
_entity_poly.type
_entity_poly.pdbx_seq_one_letter_code
_entity_poly.pdbx_strand_id
1 'polypeptide(L)'
;MMKKLILILCILQGVLLSLRAQGEQQNIAYTDNNVRFTVISDGTLRLEYAPDGKFVDDKSFIAVDRLYPQVDYKLKTRGAWIEITTSKMKMRYKKDSGRFTNNNLIIEAVKGAFPFTWKPGMQQKGNLKGTYRTLDGMDGDTQTQTWVSDTKKGDKLKLEDGLLATDGWSLIDDSRGLLFDNDPDWDWAKERPANEGQDWYFMAYGHDYKQALKDYTLFAGKMPLPPRYAFGYWWSRYWLYSDKEFRNLIDNFHTYQIPLDVLVVDMDWHYTEKGKGGWTGWTWNRDLFPNPQGFLKYLKQNNVKVTLNLHPADGVAAYEEKYPEMAKDMGVDPATKQTIPWINSDKKFMKNMFKNILAPMEKDGVDFWWLDWQQGMFDSKMKNLSNTWWINYAFFSDMEQRRETRPMLYHRWGGLGNHRYQVGFSGDAVISWKSLDFQPYFNSTASNVLYGYWSHDLGGHIGSQIDPEMYTRWLQFGALSPIMRTHSQKGAKLNKEPWVFDKEYCDIIRETIRQRYVMAPYIYTMARKGYDDGLSLCRPMYYDYPENKEAYDFGNEYMFGDDVLVAPVTTPAKDGYAQVRVWLPEGEWYEWHTGALLEGNRIVERSFAIDEYPIYVKAGAILPLYLENVMNLNNNDEEIAVTVFPGGSGTMAFNLYEDNGNDKNYASEYAVTKLTSARSGNEQTIVIGKREGGYKEMPLARPFTVKVLSSLLPQSVTVNGVPAEYRYSAEDFALLVDLPELPCNQEKVIKIIYPSGKVDMNGLLGASKRIARSMEQLKYRNSYIVFKEEFGKMGSLNEAVMYAPSEMPALIADFWKSYHELPSVLERQGLKSEQATWFLQSVCWGEK
;
A
#
# COMPACT_ATOMS: atom_id res chain seq x y z
N MET A 1 -11.78 -46.88 -5.53
CA MET A 1 -11.94 -45.57 -6.19
C MET A 1 -11.03 -44.49 -5.61
N MET A 2 -10.83 -44.37 -4.29
CA MET A 2 -9.95 -43.34 -3.68
C MET A 2 -8.50 -43.30 -4.21
N LYS A 3 -7.84 -44.45 -4.46
CA LYS A 3 -6.46 -44.46 -5.00
C LYS A 3 -6.35 -43.95 -6.45
N LYS A 4 -7.42 -44.06 -7.26
CA LYS A 4 -7.44 -43.49 -8.62
C LYS A 4 -7.76 -41.99 -8.61
N LEU A 5 -8.53 -41.51 -7.63
CA LEU A 5 -8.84 -40.08 -7.46
C LEU A 5 -7.61 -39.29 -6.98
N ILE A 6 -6.80 -39.87 -6.08
CA ILE A 6 -5.54 -39.27 -5.61
C ILE A 6 -4.51 -39.22 -6.75
N LEU A 7 -4.43 -40.25 -7.59
CA LEU A 7 -3.53 -40.25 -8.74
C LEU A 7 -3.94 -39.21 -9.81
N ILE A 8 -5.24 -39.00 -10.03
CA ILE A 8 -5.75 -37.99 -10.96
C ILE A 8 -5.53 -36.56 -10.41
N LEU A 9 -5.66 -36.33 -9.10
CA LEU A 9 -5.34 -35.05 -8.47
C LEU A 9 -3.84 -34.72 -8.53
N CYS A 10 -2.95 -35.70 -8.30
CA CYS A 10 -1.51 -35.50 -8.43
C CYS A 10 -1.08 -35.26 -9.89
N ILE A 11 -1.76 -35.88 -10.86
CA ILE A 11 -1.52 -35.64 -12.29
C ILE A 11 -2.04 -34.24 -12.70
N LEU A 12 -3.15 -33.76 -12.15
CA LEU A 12 -3.66 -32.40 -12.41
C LEU A 12 -2.79 -31.29 -11.77
N GLN A 13 -2.23 -31.51 -10.57
CA GLN A 13 -1.23 -30.61 -9.98
C GLN A 13 0.10 -30.63 -10.76
N GLY A 14 0.53 -31.81 -11.25
CA GLY A 14 1.67 -31.93 -12.15
C GLY A 14 1.44 -31.25 -13.51
N VAL A 15 0.20 -31.26 -14.02
CA VAL A 15 -0.14 -30.64 -15.31
C VAL A 15 -0.24 -29.10 -15.20
N LEU A 16 -0.72 -28.56 -14.08
CA LEU A 16 -0.75 -27.10 -13.85
C LEU A 16 0.64 -26.51 -13.55
N LEU A 17 1.51 -27.25 -12.86
CA LEU A 17 2.95 -26.92 -12.78
C LEU A 17 3.63 -27.06 -14.16
N SER A 18 3.22 -28.02 -14.98
CA SER A 18 3.77 -28.21 -16.33
C SER A 18 3.31 -27.16 -17.36
N LEU A 19 2.15 -26.52 -17.17
CA LEU A 19 1.66 -25.46 -18.06
C LEU A 19 2.35 -24.10 -17.80
N ARG A 20 2.85 -23.84 -16.58
CA ARG A 20 3.78 -22.71 -16.34
C ARG A 20 5.22 -23.05 -16.74
N ALA A 21 5.66 -24.30 -16.56
CA ALA A 21 7.00 -24.73 -16.94
C ALA A 21 7.20 -24.94 -18.46
N GLN A 22 6.16 -24.83 -19.29
CA GLN A 22 6.24 -25.10 -20.73
C GLN A 22 6.82 -23.96 -21.60
N GLY A 23 7.28 -22.85 -21.01
CA GLY A 23 7.83 -21.71 -21.77
C GLY A 23 8.98 -20.95 -21.12
N GLU A 24 9.49 -21.41 -19.97
CA GLU A 24 10.64 -20.81 -19.30
C GLU A 24 11.94 -21.52 -19.69
N GLN A 25 12.96 -20.75 -20.06
CA GLN A 25 14.26 -21.26 -20.48
C GLN A 25 15.38 -20.29 -20.09
N GLN A 26 16.64 -20.69 -20.25
CA GLN A 26 17.78 -19.85 -19.87
C GLN A 26 17.95 -18.60 -20.75
N ASN A 27 17.39 -18.57 -21.97
CA ASN A 27 17.51 -17.48 -22.95
C ASN A 27 18.96 -16.98 -23.20
N ILE A 28 19.95 -17.86 -23.13
CA ILE A 28 21.35 -17.51 -23.44
C ILE A 28 21.46 -17.21 -24.94
N ALA A 29 21.71 -15.95 -25.26
CA ALA A 29 21.81 -15.47 -26.64
C ALA A 29 23.22 -15.57 -27.21
N TYR A 30 24.25 -15.50 -26.36
CA TYR A 30 25.64 -15.62 -26.77
C TYR A 30 26.50 -16.12 -25.61
N THR A 31 27.50 -16.94 -25.93
CA THR A 31 28.53 -17.36 -24.96
C THR A 31 29.85 -17.57 -25.70
N ASP A 32 30.94 -17.06 -25.12
CA ASP A 32 32.31 -17.44 -25.45
C ASP A 32 33.06 -17.91 -24.18
N ASN A 33 34.39 -17.99 -24.23
CA ASN A 33 35.20 -18.50 -23.13
C ASN A 33 35.04 -17.71 -21.82
N ASN A 34 34.72 -16.41 -21.90
CA ASN A 34 34.73 -15.52 -20.75
C ASN A 34 33.48 -14.63 -20.66
N VAL A 35 32.63 -14.59 -21.69
CA VAL A 35 31.45 -13.74 -21.74
C VAL A 35 30.19 -14.54 -22.01
N ARG A 36 29.11 -14.20 -21.31
CA ARG A 36 27.77 -14.74 -21.53
C ARG A 36 26.75 -13.60 -21.55
N PHE A 37 25.84 -13.63 -22.52
CA PHE A 37 24.74 -12.69 -22.64
C PHE A 37 23.41 -13.44 -22.66
N THR A 38 22.49 -13.03 -21.80
CA THR A 38 21.17 -13.64 -21.63
C THR A 38 20.09 -12.59 -21.83
N VAL A 39 19.06 -12.93 -22.59
CA VAL A 39 17.92 -12.03 -22.88
C VAL A 39 16.78 -12.39 -21.92
N ILE A 40 16.51 -11.52 -20.95
CA ILE A 40 15.47 -11.75 -19.92
C ILE A 40 14.10 -11.33 -20.44
N SER A 41 14.05 -10.17 -21.10
CA SER A 41 12.88 -9.61 -21.77
C SER A 41 13.35 -8.80 -22.97
N ASP A 42 12.40 -8.26 -23.76
CA ASP A 42 12.72 -7.30 -24.80
C ASP A 42 13.49 -6.07 -24.26
N GLY A 43 13.19 -5.67 -23.03
CA GLY A 43 13.78 -4.54 -22.33
C GLY A 43 14.98 -4.88 -21.45
N THR A 44 15.32 -6.15 -21.21
CA THR A 44 16.31 -6.51 -20.18
C THR A 44 17.32 -7.56 -20.65
N LEU A 45 18.61 -7.26 -20.46
CA LEU A 45 19.74 -8.17 -20.68
C LEU A 45 20.50 -8.43 -19.39
N ARG A 46 20.92 -9.68 -19.18
CA ARG A 46 21.99 -10.03 -18.23
C ARG A 46 23.31 -10.15 -19.00
N LEU A 47 24.34 -9.48 -18.50
CA LEU A 47 25.67 -9.38 -19.09
C LEU A 47 26.70 -9.91 -18.12
N GLU A 48 27.40 -10.96 -18.50
CA GLU A 48 28.33 -11.67 -17.62
C GLU A 48 29.73 -11.73 -18.23
N TYR A 49 30.73 -11.37 -17.43
CA TYR A 49 32.14 -11.59 -17.72
C TYR A 49 32.76 -12.41 -16.58
N ALA A 50 33.32 -13.57 -16.91
CA ALA A 50 34.01 -14.48 -16.01
C ALA A 50 35.46 -14.69 -16.50
N PRO A 51 36.48 -14.12 -15.85
CA PRO A 51 37.87 -14.19 -16.32
C PRO A 51 38.46 -15.61 -16.30
N ASP A 52 37.90 -16.50 -15.49
CA ASP A 52 38.26 -17.92 -15.40
C ASP A 52 37.34 -18.84 -16.23
N GLY A 53 36.38 -18.26 -16.96
CA GLY A 53 35.37 -18.97 -17.75
C GLY A 53 34.30 -19.69 -16.92
N LYS A 54 34.23 -19.43 -15.61
CA LYS A 54 33.22 -20.02 -14.72
C LYS A 54 32.14 -19.00 -14.39
N PHE A 55 31.04 -19.06 -15.12
CA PHE A 55 29.89 -18.19 -14.89
C PHE A 55 29.18 -18.51 -13.57
N VAL A 56 28.52 -17.50 -13.00
CA VAL A 56 27.78 -17.63 -11.75
C VAL A 56 26.32 -17.94 -12.05
N ASP A 57 25.94 -19.20 -11.89
CA ASP A 57 24.57 -19.67 -12.07
C ASP A 57 23.75 -19.66 -10.77
N ASP A 58 24.42 -19.65 -9.61
CA ASP A 58 23.79 -19.54 -8.29
C ASP A 58 22.87 -18.31 -8.22
N LYS A 59 21.78 -18.43 -7.45
CA LYS A 59 20.90 -17.29 -7.15
C LYS A 59 21.69 -16.24 -6.36
N SER A 60 21.43 -14.97 -6.66
CA SER A 60 21.95 -13.87 -5.85
C SER A 60 20.83 -13.25 -5.00
N PHE A 61 21.22 -12.37 -4.08
CA PHE A 61 20.26 -11.64 -3.25
C PHE A 61 19.33 -10.76 -4.09
N ILE A 62 19.81 -10.21 -5.21
CA ILE A 62 18.97 -9.45 -6.12
C ILE A 62 18.21 -10.40 -7.04
N ALA A 63 18.92 -11.28 -7.76
CA ALA A 63 18.37 -12.10 -8.83
C ALA A 63 18.21 -13.57 -8.40
N VAL A 64 16.98 -13.95 -8.07
CA VAL A 64 16.61 -15.29 -7.58
C VAL A 64 16.09 -16.22 -8.68
N ASP A 65 15.64 -15.66 -9.80
CA ASP A 65 15.15 -16.42 -10.95
C ASP A 65 16.22 -16.46 -12.07
N ARG A 66 16.40 -17.66 -12.62
CA ARG A 66 17.42 -17.99 -13.65
C ARG A 66 16.83 -18.57 -14.93
N LEU A 67 15.50 -18.72 -14.97
CA LEU A 67 14.74 -19.14 -16.13
C LEU A 67 13.74 -18.03 -16.44
N TYR A 68 13.58 -17.73 -17.73
CA TYR A 68 12.83 -16.56 -18.18
C TYR A 68 11.85 -16.97 -19.28
N PRO A 69 10.73 -16.25 -19.45
CA PRO A 69 9.84 -16.44 -20.59
C PRO A 69 10.60 -16.33 -21.91
N GLN A 70 10.22 -17.11 -22.93
CA GLN A 70 10.84 -16.99 -24.26
C GLN A 70 10.78 -15.54 -24.79
N VAL A 71 11.91 -15.05 -25.31
CA VAL A 71 12.03 -13.70 -25.90
C VAL A 71 12.50 -13.78 -27.35
N ASP A 72 11.92 -12.96 -28.21
CA ASP A 72 12.37 -12.81 -29.60
C ASP A 72 13.58 -11.86 -29.68
N TYR A 73 14.71 -12.38 -30.18
CA TYR A 73 15.90 -11.57 -30.44
C TYR A 73 16.63 -12.02 -31.70
N LYS A 74 17.45 -11.13 -32.25
CA LYS A 74 18.33 -11.43 -33.39
C LYS A 74 19.78 -11.33 -32.95
N LEU A 75 20.52 -12.42 -33.08
CA LEU A 75 21.98 -12.44 -32.98
C LEU A 75 22.60 -12.30 -34.37
N LYS A 76 23.52 -11.34 -34.54
CA LYS A 76 24.33 -11.17 -35.74
C LYS A 76 25.80 -11.09 -35.38
N THR A 77 26.66 -11.67 -36.20
CA THR A 77 28.11 -11.48 -36.13
C THR A 77 28.58 -10.68 -37.33
N ARG A 78 29.33 -9.59 -37.10
CA ARG A 78 29.94 -8.76 -38.13
C ARG A 78 31.41 -8.51 -37.79
N GLY A 79 32.30 -9.29 -38.40
CA GLY A 79 33.73 -9.26 -38.07
C GLY A 79 33.97 -9.62 -36.60
N ALA A 80 34.67 -8.74 -35.88
CA ALA A 80 34.97 -8.92 -34.45
C ALA A 80 33.81 -8.55 -33.51
N TRP A 81 32.67 -8.09 -34.03
CA TRP A 81 31.53 -7.67 -33.20
C TRP A 81 30.38 -8.67 -33.29
N ILE A 82 29.77 -8.94 -32.14
CA ILE A 82 28.42 -9.50 -32.07
C ILE A 82 27.40 -8.40 -31.79
N GLU A 83 26.19 -8.60 -32.27
CA GLU A 83 25.06 -7.69 -32.13
C GLU A 83 23.84 -8.50 -31.72
N ILE A 84 23.28 -8.21 -30.54
CA ILE A 84 22.01 -8.74 -30.07
C ILE A 84 20.98 -7.62 -30.21
N THR A 85 19.88 -7.87 -30.91
CA THR A 85 18.80 -6.89 -31.12
C THR A 85 17.48 -7.44 -30.61
N THR A 86 16.80 -6.69 -29.75
CA THR A 86 15.42 -6.91 -29.29
C THR A 86 14.50 -5.84 -29.89
N SER A 87 13.23 -5.79 -29.47
CA SER A 87 12.31 -4.70 -29.86
C SER A 87 12.64 -3.35 -29.20
N LYS A 88 13.45 -3.31 -28.13
CA LYS A 88 13.78 -2.09 -27.37
C LYS A 88 15.22 -1.61 -27.58
N MET A 89 16.17 -2.54 -27.75
CA MET A 89 17.61 -2.19 -27.76
C MET A 89 18.43 -3.05 -28.72
N LYS A 90 19.63 -2.54 -29.00
CA LYS A 90 20.69 -3.21 -29.75
C LYS A 90 21.97 -3.13 -28.95
N MET A 91 22.43 -4.27 -28.46
CA MET A 91 23.70 -4.43 -27.74
C MET A 91 24.77 -4.90 -28.71
N ARG A 92 25.95 -4.29 -28.68
CA ARG A 92 27.12 -4.72 -29.45
C ARG A 92 28.31 -4.95 -28.54
N TYR A 93 28.96 -6.10 -28.71
CA TYR A 93 30.17 -6.49 -27.98
C TYR A 93 31.29 -6.91 -28.93
N LYS A 94 32.52 -6.47 -28.66
CA LYS A 94 33.72 -6.92 -29.40
C LYS A 94 34.17 -8.25 -28.80
N LYS A 95 34.07 -9.33 -29.56
CA LYS A 95 34.44 -10.69 -29.11
C LYS A 95 35.88 -10.74 -28.60
N ASP A 96 36.12 -11.63 -27.65
CA ASP A 96 37.44 -11.94 -27.10
C ASP A 96 38.19 -10.69 -26.58
N SER A 97 37.47 -9.67 -26.14
CA SER A 97 38.05 -8.39 -25.67
C SER A 97 38.02 -8.22 -24.15
N GLY A 98 37.60 -9.26 -23.43
CA GLY A 98 37.60 -9.32 -21.97
C GLY A 98 36.53 -8.45 -21.31
N ARG A 99 36.87 -7.96 -20.11
CA ARG A 99 36.03 -7.14 -19.22
C ARG A 99 35.26 -6.05 -19.97
N PHE A 100 34.00 -5.83 -19.61
CA PHE A 100 33.17 -4.79 -20.22
C PHE A 100 33.68 -3.39 -19.89
N THR A 101 33.96 -2.62 -20.95
CA THR A 101 34.43 -1.24 -20.93
C THR A 101 33.73 -0.44 -22.01
N ASN A 102 33.88 0.89 -21.98
CA ASN A 102 33.36 1.79 -23.03
C ASN A 102 33.97 1.56 -24.43
N ASN A 103 35.04 0.77 -24.52
CA ASN A 103 35.74 0.44 -25.77
C ASN A 103 35.21 -0.82 -26.43
N ASN A 104 34.57 -1.73 -25.70
CA ASN A 104 34.16 -3.04 -26.22
C ASN A 104 32.68 -3.36 -26.06
N LEU A 105 31.91 -2.60 -25.27
CA LEU A 105 30.47 -2.79 -25.10
C LEU A 105 29.72 -1.47 -25.32
N ILE A 106 28.67 -1.53 -26.12
CA ILE A 106 27.74 -0.41 -26.34
C ILE A 106 26.31 -0.96 -26.44
N ILE A 107 25.36 -0.26 -25.81
CA ILE A 107 23.93 -0.57 -25.90
C ILE A 107 23.21 0.68 -26.38
N GLU A 108 22.42 0.56 -27.43
CA GLU A 108 21.70 1.68 -28.03
C GLU A 108 20.23 1.33 -28.19
N ALA A 109 19.37 2.34 -28.14
CA ALA A 109 17.98 2.18 -28.52
C ALA A 109 17.87 1.73 -29.99
N VAL A 110 16.87 0.89 -30.30
CA VAL A 110 16.51 0.64 -31.70
C VAL A 110 15.79 1.85 -32.30
N LYS A 111 15.79 1.94 -33.64
CA LYS A 111 15.07 3.02 -34.34
C LYS A 111 13.57 2.96 -33.97
N GLY A 112 13.03 4.08 -33.50
CA GLY A 112 11.63 4.21 -33.09
C GLY A 112 11.37 4.00 -31.59
N ALA A 113 12.35 3.50 -30.83
CA ALA A 113 12.32 3.51 -29.37
C ALA A 113 12.83 4.84 -28.80
N PHE A 114 12.65 5.06 -27.50
CA PHE A 114 13.20 6.21 -26.79
C PHE A 114 14.73 6.27 -26.97
N PRO A 115 15.30 7.36 -27.51
CA PRO A 115 16.69 7.39 -27.92
C PRO A 115 17.63 7.40 -26.72
N PHE A 116 18.49 6.39 -26.63
CA PHE A 116 19.64 6.40 -25.72
C PHE A 116 20.85 5.72 -26.36
N THR A 117 22.02 6.03 -25.82
CA THR A 117 23.27 5.32 -26.08
C THR A 117 24.00 5.19 -24.76
N TRP A 118 24.26 3.96 -24.36
CA TRP A 118 24.91 3.62 -23.11
C TRP A 118 26.22 2.87 -23.38
N LYS A 119 27.21 3.18 -22.54
CA LYS A 119 28.51 2.51 -22.48
C LYS A 119 28.89 2.31 -21.01
N PRO A 120 29.65 1.26 -20.68
CA PRO A 120 30.16 1.05 -19.32
C PRO A 120 30.86 2.30 -18.76
N GLY A 121 30.52 2.66 -17.52
CA GLY A 121 31.04 3.84 -16.83
C GLY A 121 30.23 5.12 -17.02
N MET A 122 29.19 5.13 -17.87
CA MET A 122 28.25 6.26 -17.94
C MET A 122 27.41 6.34 -16.67
N GLN A 123 27.34 7.55 -16.09
CA GLN A 123 26.43 7.85 -14.99
C GLN A 123 25.03 8.19 -15.53
N GLN A 124 24.02 7.61 -14.89
CA GLN A 124 22.63 7.97 -15.10
C GLN A 124 22.38 9.35 -14.47
N LYS A 125 21.67 10.23 -15.18
CA LYS A 125 21.42 11.62 -14.76
C LYS A 125 19.98 11.84 -14.30
N GLY A 126 19.05 11.08 -14.85
CA GLY A 126 17.61 11.20 -14.63
C GLY A 126 17.03 10.19 -13.65
N ASN A 127 17.81 9.62 -12.72
CA ASN A 127 17.30 8.62 -11.77
C ASN A 127 16.15 9.18 -10.93
N LEU A 128 15.02 8.47 -10.91
CA LEU A 128 13.80 8.86 -10.22
C LEU A 128 13.76 8.41 -8.74
N LYS A 129 14.90 7.91 -8.23
CA LYS A 129 15.13 7.44 -6.86
C LYS A 129 14.24 6.27 -6.46
N GLY A 130 14.56 5.65 -5.35
CA GLY A 130 13.78 4.60 -4.72
C GLY A 130 13.34 5.03 -3.34
N THR A 131 13.82 4.32 -2.33
CA THR A 131 13.52 4.63 -0.93
C THR A 131 14.81 4.69 -0.11
N TYR A 132 14.68 4.71 1.21
CA TYR A 132 15.79 4.63 2.14
C TYR A 132 15.44 3.68 3.29
N ARG A 133 16.47 3.23 4.03
CA ARG A 133 16.29 2.24 5.11
C ARG A 133 15.24 2.66 6.14
N THR A 134 15.28 3.93 6.58
CA THR A 134 14.42 4.46 7.65
C THR A 134 14.39 6.01 7.67
N LEU A 135 13.37 6.58 8.30
CA LEU A 135 13.19 7.99 8.66
C LEU A 135 13.49 8.26 10.15
N ASP A 136 14.19 7.36 10.84
CA ASP A 136 14.62 7.56 12.23
C ASP A 136 15.22 8.96 12.43
N GLY A 137 14.63 9.73 13.34
CA GLY A 137 15.10 11.06 13.72
C GLY A 137 14.88 12.17 12.69
N MET A 138 14.18 11.90 11.58
CA MET A 138 13.95 12.89 10.52
C MET A 138 12.80 13.85 10.87
N ASP A 139 13.03 15.15 10.72
CA ASP A 139 12.01 16.20 10.63
C ASP A 139 11.85 16.58 9.15
N GLY A 140 10.83 16.05 8.49
CA GLY A 140 10.78 16.02 7.02
C GLY A 140 11.92 15.20 6.44
N ASP A 141 12.78 15.84 5.66
CA ASP A 141 13.97 15.25 5.03
C ASP A 141 15.27 15.53 5.81
N THR A 142 15.19 16.12 7.01
CA THR A 142 16.36 16.61 7.74
C THR A 142 16.60 15.83 9.01
N GLN A 143 17.81 15.28 9.19
CA GLN A 143 18.17 14.53 10.39
C GLN A 143 18.31 15.47 11.60
N THR A 144 17.55 15.22 12.66
CA THR A 144 17.55 16.05 13.88
C THR A 144 18.25 15.41 15.07
N GLN A 145 18.45 14.10 15.02
CA GLN A 145 18.97 13.27 16.10
C GLN A 145 20.45 12.92 15.90
N THR A 146 21.11 12.50 16.98
CA THR A 146 22.55 12.15 17.00
C THR A 146 22.82 10.66 17.20
N TRP A 147 21.79 9.87 17.50
CA TRP A 147 21.91 8.44 17.81
C TRP A 147 21.71 7.53 16.59
N VAL A 148 21.25 8.08 15.46
CA VAL A 148 21.03 7.34 14.22
C VAL A 148 22.37 7.03 13.57
N SER A 149 22.63 5.76 13.25
CA SER A 149 23.91 5.30 12.70
C SER A 149 24.19 5.79 11.29
N ASP A 150 23.15 6.00 10.48
CA ASP A 150 23.28 6.08 9.02
C ASP A 150 23.43 7.51 8.50
N THR A 151 23.07 8.50 9.32
CA THR A 151 23.00 9.92 8.95
C THR A 151 23.42 10.77 10.13
N LYS A 152 24.03 11.93 9.88
CA LYS A 152 24.43 12.87 10.92
C LYS A 152 23.39 13.96 11.10
N LYS A 153 23.28 14.51 12.30
CA LYS A 153 22.44 15.69 12.57
C LYS A 153 22.74 16.82 11.58
N GLY A 154 21.70 17.32 10.92
CA GLY A 154 21.77 18.36 9.89
C GLY A 154 21.89 17.83 8.46
N ASP A 155 22.17 16.54 8.27
CA ASP A 155 22.16 15.93 6.93
C ASP A 155 20.75 15.93 6.35
N LYS A 156 20.68 16.15 5.03
CA LYS A 156 19.49 15.89 4.23
C LYS A 156 19.45 14.41 3.85
N LEU A 157 18.29 13.77 3.98
CA LEU A 157 18.06 12.41 3.55
C LEU A 157 18.34 12.30 2.04
N LYS A 158 19.15 11.32 1.66
CA LYS A 158 19.46 11.01 0.27
C LYS A 158 18.85 9.66 -0.05
N LEU A 159 17.72 9.67 -0.75
CA LEU A 159 17.11 8.43 -1.24
C LEU A 159 18.11 7.68 -2.13
N GLU A 160 18.07 6.35 -2.06
CA GLU A 160 18.86 5.47 -2.91
C GLU A 160 18.41 5.58 -4.37
N ASP A 161 19.28 5.18 -5.30
CA ASP A 161 18.91 5.13 -6.71
C ASP A 161 17.83 4.06 -6.94
N GLY A 162 16.79 4.43 -7.69
CA GLY A 162 15.70 3.53 -8.05
C GLY A 162 15.95 2.78 -9.34
N LEU A 163 14.99 1.93 -9.74
CA LEU A 163 15.04 1.20 -11.01
C LEU A 163 14.64 2.04 -12.22
N LEU A 164 14.03 3.22 -12.00
CA LEU A 164 13.43 4.06 -13.02
C LEU A 164 14.21 5.37 -13.21
N ALA A 165 14.27 5.84 -14.44
CA ALA A 165 14.95 7.07 -14.80
C ALA A 165 14.37 7.69 -16.08
N THR A 166 14.38 9.01 -16.15
CA THR A 166 13.97 9.77 -17.36
C THR A 166 14.96 9.62 -18.52
N ASP A 167 16.16 9.08 -18.26
CA ASP A 167 17.10 8.70 -19.32
C ASP A 167 16.67 7.41 -20.07
N GLY A 168 15.68 6.69 -19.54
CA GLY A 168 15.05 5.54 -20.19
C GLY A 168 15.80 4.22 -20.14
N TRP A 169 16.84 4.13 -19.32
CA TRP A 169 17.59 2.91 -19.07
C TRP A 169 18.09 2.88 -17.62
N SER A 170 18.33 1.69 -17.07
CA SER A 170 18.97 1.47 -15.77
C SER A 170 19.98 0.32 -15.85
N LEU A 171 21.01 0.39 -15.01
CA LEU A 171 22.00 -0.68 -14.85
C LEU A 171 22.02 -1.12 -13.38
N ILE A 172 21.83 -2.41 -13.15
CA ILE A 172 22.04 -3.04 -11.84
C ILE A 172 23.35 -3.81 -11.89
N ASP A 173 24.28 -3.47 -10.99
CA ASP A 173 25.56 -4.16 -10.85
C ASP A 173 25.50 -5.15 -9.68
N ASP A 174 25.35 -6.44 -10.00
CA ASP A 174 25.30 -7.54 -9.03
C ASP A 174 26.65 -8.26 -8.90
N SER A 175 27.72 -7.70 -9.47
CA SER A 175 29.06 -8.33 -9.53
C SER A 175 29.71 -8.54 -8.17
N ARG A 176 29.22 -7.85 -7.13
CA ARG A 176 29.69 -7.95 -5.73
C ARG A 176 28.60 -8.41 -4.77
N GLY A 177 27.41 -8.73 -5.28
CA GLY A 177 26.30 -9.21 -4.46
C GLY A 177 26.59 -10.59 -3.87
N LEU A 178 25.99 -10.86 -2.70
CA LEU A 178 26.03 -12.18 -2.08
C LEU A 178 25.15 -13.16 -2.86
N LEU A 179 25.54 -14.43 -2.77
CA LEU A 179 24.85 -15.56 -3.37
C LEU A 179 24.10 -16.36 -2.31
N PHE A 180 23.15 -17.16 -2.77
CA PHE A 180 22.63 -18.27 -1.99
C PHE A 180 23.47 -19.53 -2.26
N ASP A 181 23.66 -20.36 -1.24
CA ASP A 181 24.42 -21.61 -1.31
C ASP A 181 23.68 -22.79 -1.95
N ASN A 182 22.38 -22.62 -2.27
CA ASN A 182 21.47 -23.65 -2.77
C ASN A 182 21.32 -24.85 -1.80
N ASP A 183 21.44 -24.62 -0.49
CA ASP A 183 21.22 -25.68 0.51
C ASP A 183 19.76 -26.17 0.45
N PRO A 184 19.53 -27.48 0.25
CA PRO A 184 18.19 -28.05 0.06
C PRO A 184 17.29 -27.96 1.30
N ASP A 185 17.85 -27.78 2.50
CA ASP A 185 17.08 -27.61 3.72
C ASP A 185 16.63 -26.15 3.88
N TRP A 186 17.55 -25.20 3.65
CA TRP A 186 17.25 -23.77 3.69
C TRP A 186 18.38 -22.97 3.06
N ASP A 187 18.16 -22.29 1.94
CA ASP A 187 19.16 -21.44 1.28
C ASP A 187 19.86 -20.49 2.28
N TRP A 188 21.19 -20.39 2.22
CA TRP A 188 21.99 -19.57 3.13
C TRP A 188 22.97 -18.64 2.40
N ALA A 189 23.48 -17.63 3.12
CA ALA A 189 24.36 -16.63 2.55
C ALA A 189 25.72 -17.23 2.18
N LYS A 190 26.18 -16.93 0.96
CA LYS A 190 27.46 -17.35 0.40
C LYS A 190 28.16 -16.17 -0.25
N GLU A 191 29.46 -16.02 -0.01
CA GLU A 191 30.26 -15.01 -0.70
C GLU A 191 30.46 -15.40 -2.18
N ARG A 192 30.34 -14.42 -3.06
CA ARG A 192 30.66 -14.59 -4.49
C ARG A 192 32.17 -14.79 -4.65
N PRO A 193 32.63 -15.64 -5.60
CA PRO A 193 34.06 -15.79 -5.88
C PRO A 193 34.75 -14.44 -6.18
N ALA A 194 35.86 -14.16 -5.51
CA ALA A 194 36.65 -12.95 -5.70
C ALA A 194 37.53 -13.04 -6.96
N ASN A 195 36.91 -13.21 -8.13
CA ASN A 195 37.62 -13.36 -9.42
C ASN A 195 37.55 -12.11 -10.30
N GLU A 196 37.08 -10.96 -9.78
CA GLU A 196 36.88 -9.71 -10.55
C GLU A 196 35.87 -9.83 -11.72
N GLY A 197 35.00 -10.84 -11.72
CA GLY A 197 33.93 -10.98 -12.72
C GLY A 197 32.95 -9.79 -12.74
N GLN A 198 32.15 -9.72 -13.80
CA GLN A 198 31.02 -8.78 -13.91
C GLN A 198 29.71 -9.56 -14.10
N ASP A 199 28.66 -9.14 -13.40
CA ASP A 199 27.30 -9.69 -13.48
C ASP A 199 26.32 -8.52 -13.44
N TRP A 200 25.89 -8.08 -14.62
CA TRP A 200 25.16 -6.83 -14.83
C TRP A 200 23.79 -7.10 -15.43
N TYR A 201 22.78 -6.36 -14.97
CA TYR A 201 21.44 -6.35 -15.56
C TYR A 201 21.20 -4.98 -16.16
N PHE A 202 21.09 -4.91 -17.48
CA PHE A 202 20.80 -3.68 -18.20
C PHE A 202 19.34 -3.68 -18.62
N MET A 203 18.61 -2.64 -18.22
CA MET A 203 17.20 -2.46 -18.51
C MET A 203 17.03 -1.22 -19.40
N ALA A 204 16.33 -1.38 -20.52
CA ALA A 204 16.00 -0.36 -21.51
C ALA A 204 14.49 -0.29 -21.70
N TYR A 205 13.88 0.78 -21.20
CA TYR A 205 12.42 0.90 -21.12
C TYR A 205 11.90 2.24 -21.64
N GLY A 206 12.76 3.24 -21.86
CA GLY A 206 12.31 4.59 -22.21
C GLY A 206 11.47 5.15 -21.08
N HIS A 207 10.24 5.54 -21.38
CA HIS A 207 9.29 6.01 -20.38
C HIS A 207 8.23 4.96 -20.01
N ASP A 208 8.39 3.71 -20.44
CA ASP A 208 7.52 2.59 -20.07
C ASP A 208 7.92 2.02 -18.69
N TYR A 209 7.76 2.86 -17.67
CA TYR A 209 8.18 2.55 -16.30
C TYR A 209 7.48 1.33 -15.72
N LYS A 210 6.21 1.13 -16.07
CA LYS A 210 5.42 -0.02 -15.61
C LYS A 210 6.02 -1.33 -16.13
N GLN A 211 6.38 -1.39 -17.42
CA GLN A 211 7.03 -2.57 -17.98
C GLN A 211 8.42 -2.79 -17.37
N ALA A 212 9.17 -1.73 -17.05
CA ALA A 212 10.47 -1.87 -16.40
C ALA A 212 10.36 -2.58 -15.03
N LEU A 213 9.39 -2.19 -14.19
CA LEU A 213 9.17 -2.83 -12.90
C LEU A 213 8.73 -4.29 -13.08
N LYS A 214 7.86 -4.57 -14.05
CA LYS A 214 7.47 -5.94 -14.40
C LYS A 214 8.66 -6.79 -14.85
N ASP A 215 9.51 -6.26 -15.70
CA ASP A 215 10.73 -6.91 -16.17
C ASP A 215 11.71 -7.21 -15.02
N TYR A 216 11.82 -6.30 -14.05
CA TYR A 216 12.61 -6.54 -12.84
C TYR A 216 12.11 -7.76 -12.06
N THR A 217 10.79 -7.97 -11.96
CA THR A 217 10.23 -9.16 -11.29
C THR A 217 10.59 -10.48 -11.97
N LEU A 218 10.96 -10.49 -13.26
CA LEU A 218 11.29 -11.72 -14.00
C LEU A 218 12.60 -12.36 -13.53
N PHE A 219 13.52 -11.58 -12.94
CA PHE A 219 14.77 -12.12 -12.41
C PHE A 219 14.90 -11.89 -10.91
N ALA A 220 14.31 -10.82 -10.37
CA ALA A 220 14.38 -10.47 -8.96
C ALA A 220 13.20 -10.98 -8.13
N GLY A 221 12.28 -11.76 -8.71
CA GLY A 221 11.08 -12.27 -8.05
C GLY A 221 10.00 -11.21 -7.82
N LYS A 222 8.78 -11.70 -7.52
CA LYS A 222 7.58 -10.86 -7.34
C LYS A 222 7.51 -10.21 -5.97
N MET A 223 6.74 -9.13 -5.86
CA MET A 223 6.31 -8.55 -4.58
C MET A 223 5.17 -9.41 -3.99
N PRO A 224 5.34 -10.11 -2.84
CA PRO A 224 4.29 -10.94 -2.27
C PRO A 224 3.05 -10.14 -1.88
N LEU A 225 1.89 -10.78 -1.95
CA LEU A 225 0.63 -10.19 -1.49
C LEU A 225 0.49 -10.38 0.03
N PRO A 226 0.42 -9.32 0.85
CA PRO A 226 0.17 -9.45 2.29
C PRO A 226 -1.18 -10.14 2.59
N PRO A 227 -1.35 -10.67 3.81
CA PRO A 227 -2.67 -11.04 4.32
C PRO A 227 -3.66 -9.88 4.23
N ARG A 228 -4.93 -10.18 4.01
CA ARG A 228 -5.97 -9.14 3.89
C ARG A 228 -6.09 -8.23 5.11
N TYR A 229 -5.99 -8.80 6.31
CA TYR A 229 -6.03 -8.06 7.57
C TYR A 229 -4.90 -7.01 7.68
N ALA A 230 -3.80 -7.18 6.95
CA ALA A 230 -2.69 -6.22 6.94
C ALA A 230 -3.14 -4.85 6.39
N PHE A 231 -4.17 -4.83 5.55
CA PHE A 231 -4.74 -3.61 5.02
C PHE A 231 -5.78 -2.96 5.95
N GLY A 232 -6.07 -3.53 7.12
CA GLY A 232 -6.93 -2.92 8.13
C GLY A 232 -6.20 -1.85 8.94
N TYR A 233 -6.82 -1.42 10.03
CA TYR A 233 -6.21 -0.50 10.98
C TYR A 233 -5.34 -1.24 12.00
N TRP A 234 -4.14 -0.70 12.21
CA TRP A 234 -3.16 -1.20 13.16
C TRP A 234 -3.02 -0.18 14.29
N TRP A 235 -3.18 -0.63 15.52
CA TRP A 235 -2.92 0.21 16.68
C TRP A 235 -1.61 -0.17 17.35
N SER A 236 -0.82 0.84 17.70
CA SER A 236 0.43 0.69 18.42
C SER A 236 0.74 1.94 19.24
N ARG A 237 1.54 1.76 20.29
CA ARG A 237 2.24 2.82 21.01
C ARG A 237 3.33 2.20 21.87
N TYR A 238 4.51 2.80 21.91
CA TYR A 238 5.53 2.38 22.87
C TYR A 238 5.11 2.79 24.29
N TRP A 239 4.54 1.85 25.04
CA TRP A 239 4.02 2.09 26.38
C TRP A 239 3.91 0.79 27.19
N LEU A 240 3.96 0.93 28.52
CA LEU A 240 3.95 -0.17 29.49
C LEU A 240 2.52 -0.69 29.72
N TYR A 241 1.87 -1.20 28.68
CA TYR A 241 0.51 -1.75 28.78
C TYR A 241 0.50 -3.13 29.43
N SER A 242 -0.46 -3.35 30.32
CA SER A 242 -0.83 -4.66 30.86
C SER A 242 -1.89 -5.37 30.01
N ASP A 243 -2.04 -6.69 30.18
CA ASP A 243 -3.14 -7.49 29.61
C ASP A 243 -4.51 -6.81 29.82
N LYS A 244 -4.78 -6.32 31.04
CA LYS A 244 -6.03 -5.62 31.35
C LYS A 244 -6.22 -4.33 30.55
N GLU A 245 -5.18 -3.53 30.39
CA GLU A 245 -5.28 -2.27 29.64
C GLU A 245 -5.49 -2.53 28.15
N PHE A 246 -4.86 -3.56 27.58
CA PHE A 246 -5.13 -3.96 26.20
C PHE A 246 -6.57 -4.47 26.01
N ARG A 247 -7.13 -5.22 26.96
CA ARG A 247 -8.55 -5.60 26.92
C ARG A 247 -9.47 -4.37 26.92
N ASN A 248 -9.23 -3.43 27.84
CA ASN A 248 -10.00 -2.18 27.89
C ASN A 248 -9.85 -1.37 26.59
N LEU A 249 -8.66 -1.34 26.00
CA LEU A 249 -8.41 -0.69 24.71
C LEU A 249 -9.29 -1.30 23.61
N ILE A 250 -9.32 -2.64 23.51
CA ILE A 250 -10.13 -3.36 22.51
C ILE A 250 -11.63 -3.15 22.76
N ASP A 251 -12.07 -3.19 24.02
CA ASP A 251 -13.46 -2.91 24.39
C ASP A 251 -13.87 -1.47 24.01
N ASN A 252 -12.95 -0.50 24.11
CA ASN A 252 -13.19 0.87 23.64
C ASN A 252 -13.29 0.93 22.10
N PHE A 253 -12.43 0.24 21.35
CA PHE A 253 -12.58 0.15 19.89
C PHE A 253 -13.98 -0.34 19.48
N HIS A 254 -14.51 -1.36 20.18
CA HIS A 254 -15.90 -1.80 19.98
C HIS A 254 -16.92 -0.73 20.39
N THR A 255 -16.76 -0.13 21.57
CA THR A 255 -17.69 0.88 22.12
C THR A 255 -17.83 2.10 21.21
N TYR A 256 -16.70 2.59 20.68
CA TYR A 256 -16.67 3.73 19.77
C TYR A 256 -16.91 3.36 18.31
N GLN A 257 -17.14 2.07 18.00
CA GLN A 257 -17.37 1.55 16.66
C GLN A 257 -16.24 1.90 15.68
N ILE A 258 -15.01 1.71 16.14
CA ILE A 258 -13.79 1.90 15.36
C ILE A 258 -13.19 0.51 15.08
N PRO A 259 -13.01 0.12 13.82
CA PRO A 259 -12.48 -1.19 13.48
C PRO A 259 -10.98 -1.30 13.79
N LEU A 260 -10.55 -2.52 14.10
CA LEU A 260 -9.17 -2.86 14.46
C LEU A 260 -8.84 -4.28 13.97
N ASP A 261 -7.77 -4.42 13.19
CA ASP A 261 -7.30 -5.74 12.72
C ASP A 261 -6.00 -6.16 13.40
N VAL A 262 -5.11 -5.23 13.71
CA VAL A 262 -3.77 -5.56 14.23
C VAL A 262 -3.45 -4.76 15.50
N LEU A 263 -3.09 -5.49 16.55
CA LEU A 263 -2.49 -4.96 17.75
C LEU A 263 -0.97 -5.17 17.71
N VAL A 264 -0.22 -4.08 17.77
CA VAL A 264 1.25 -4.11 17.84
C VAL A 264 1.67 -3.87 19.29
N VAL A 265 2.21 -4.91 19.93
CA VAL A 265 2.71 -4.83 21.32
C VAL A 265 4.21 -4.53 21.29
N ASP A 266 4.58 -3.41 21.91
CA ASP A 266 5.97 -2.96 22.01
C ASP A 266 6.78 -3.78 23.05
N MET A 267 8.06 -3.47 23.22
CA MET A 267 9.09 -4.19 24.00
C MET A 267 8.66 -4.67 25.38
N ASP A 268 7.74 -3.95 26.02
CA ASP A 268 7.25 -4.24 27.37
C ASP A 268 6.50 -5.59 27.46
N TRP A 269 6.22 -6.29 26.33
CA TRP A 269 5.77 -7.69 26.34
C TRP A 269 6.79 -8.63 27.01
N HIS A 270 8.08 -8.31 26.94
CA HIS A 270 9.15 -8.99 27.68
C HIS A 270 9.70 -8.12 28.82
N TYR A 271 10.55 -8.70 29.67
CA TYR A 271 11.20 -7.91 30.72
C TYR A 271 12.14 -6.85 30.13
N THR A 272 12.05 -5.61 30.60
CA THR A 272 12.88 -4.47 30.17
C THR A 272 13.76 -3.93 31.31
N GLU A 273 13.78 -4.63 32.44
CA GLU A 273 14.53 -4.27 33.64
C GLU A 273 16.03 -4.55 33.47
N LYS A 274 16.87 -3.65 34.01
CA LYS A 274 18.33 -3.77 33.87
C LYS A 274 18.83 -5.08 34.50
N GLY A 275 19.51 -5.89 33.71
CA GLY A 275 20.05 -7.20 34.13
C GLY A 275 19.08 -8.38 33.95
N LYS A 276 17.85 -8.10 33.51
CA LYS A 276 16.84 -9.10 33.14
C LYS A 276 16.02 -8.53 31.96
N GLY A 277 16.56 -8.71 30.76
CA GLY A 277 16.07 -8.13 29.52
C GLY A 277 16.75 -6.80 29.20
N GLY A 278 15.98 -5.84 28.68
CA GLY A 278 16.47 -4.57 28.16
C GLY A 278 15.80 -4.27 26.82
N TRP A 279 16.60 -4.01 25.78
CA TRP A 279 16.10 -3.96 24.40
C TRP A 279 15.81 -5.36 23.86
N THR A 280 16.70 -6.33 24.11
CA THR A 280 16.47 -7.73 23.76
C THR A 280 15.76 -8.47 24.89
N GLY A 281 14.73 -9.24 24.55
CA GLY A 281 14.12 -10.19 25.47
C GLY A 281 13.33 -11.28 24.75
N TRP A 282 13.26 -12.46 25.37
CA TRP A 282 12.58 -13.65 24.83
C TRP A 282 11.57 -14.26 25.79
N THR A 283 11.38 -13.65 26.96
CA THR A 283 10.52 -14.14 28.03
C THR A 283 9.41 -13.15 28.30
N TRP A 284 8.16 -13.62 28.23
CA TRP A 284 6.99 -12.82 28.58
C TRP A 284 7.10 -12.21 29.98
N ASN A 285 6.86 -10.91 30.07
CA ASN A 285 6.77 -10.19 31.32
C ASN A 285 5.49 -10.61 32.06
N ARG A 286 5.61 -11.51 33.05
CA ARG A 286 4.47 -12.06 33.80
C ARG A 286 3.78 -11.05 34.72
N ASP A 287 4.42 -9.91 34.99
CA ASP A 287 3.81 -8.85 35.81
C ASP A 287 2.77 -8.06 35.00
N LEU A 288 2.98 -7.93 33.68
CA LEU A 288 2.06 -7.28 32.75
C LEU A 288 1.12 -8.28 32.06
N PHE A 289 1.63 -9.48 31.78
CA PHE A 289 0.92 -10.59 31.14
C PHE A 289 0.98 -11.85 32.01
N PRO A 290 0.20 -11.95 33.10
CA PRO A 290 0.21 -13.12 33.98
C PRO A 290 -0.12 -14.43 33.25
N ASN A 291 -0.94 -14.35 32.19
CA ASN A 291 -1.29 -15.48 31.33
C ASN A 291 -1.25 -15.07 29.83
N PRO A 292 -0.07 -15.10 29.18
CA PRO A 292 0.10 -14.71 27.78
C PRO A 292 -0.76 -15.53 26.82
N GLN A 293 -0.90 -16.84 27.03
CA GLN A 293 -1.78 -17.69 26.21
C GLN A 293 -3.25 -17.26 26.33
N GLY A 294 -3.69 -16.88 27.53
CA GLY A 294 -5.01 -16.33 27.77
C GLY A 294 -5.23 -14.96 27.11
N PHE A 295 -4.19 -14.13 27.05
CA PHE A 295 -4.20 -12.85 26.33
C PHE A 295 -4.29 -13.08 24.81
N LEU A 296 -3.39 -13.87 24.22
CA LEU A 296 -3.38 -14.20 22.79
C LEU A 296 -4.70 -14.85 22.35
N LYS A 297 -5.25 -15.75 23.17
CA LYS A 297 -6.58 -16.35 22.91
C LYS A 297 -7.70 -15.29 22.91
N TYR A 298 -7.66 -14.31 23.82
CA TYR A 298 -8.64 -13.23 23.84
C TYR A 298 -8.54 -12.35 22.57
N LEU A 299 -7.33 -12.01 22.11
CA LEU A 299 -7.16 -11.27 20.86
C LEU A 299 -7.79 -12.03 19.68
N LYS A 300 -7.48 -13.33 19.56
CA LYS A 300 -8.05 -14.20 18.54
C LYS A 300 -9.58 -14.26 18.60
N GLN A 301 -10.18 -14.32 19.80
CA GLN A 301 -11.64 -14.32 19.97
C GLN A 301 -12.31 -13.00 19.55
N ASN A 302 -11.57 -11.89 19.57
CA ASN A 302 -12.03 -10.59 19.09
C ASN A 302 -11.58 -10.31 17.65
N ASN A 303 -11.09 -11.31 16.93
CA ASN A 303 -10.59 -11.18 15.55
C ASN A 303 -9.45 -10.15 15.40
N VAL A 304 -8.65 -9.96 16.45
CA VAL A 304 -7.47 -9.07 16.43
C VAL A 304 -6.21 -9.90 16.28
N LYS A 305 -5.41 -9.55 15.27
CA LYS A 305 -4.08 -10.10 15.00
C LYS A 305 -3.03 -9.43 15.85
N VAL A 306 -1.94 -10.12 16.15
CA VAL A 306 -0.90 -9.59 17.04
C VAL A 306 0.51 -9.79 16.51
N THR A 307 1.31 -8.74 16.69
CA THR A 307 2.76 -8.78 16.51
C THR A 307 3.45 -8.23 17.75
N LEU A 308 4.64 -8.75 18.02
CA LEU A 308 5.50 -8.34 19.13
C LEU A 308 6.76 -7.69 18.59
N ASN A 309 7.20 -6.59 19.22
CA ASN A 309 8.48 -5.94 18.95
C ASN A 309 9.66 -6.85 19.35
N LEU A 310 10.65 -6.97 18.47
CA LEU A 310 11.90 -7.68 18.70
C LEU A 310 13.09 -6.78 18.38
N HIS A 311 13.97 -6.57 19.36
CA HIS A 311 15.34 -6.11 19.14
C HIS A 311 16.31 -7.24 19.48
N PRO A 312 16.60 -8.18 18.58
CA PRO A 312 17.26 -9.44 18.94
C PRO A 312 18.78 -9.36 19.18
N ALA A 313 19.35 -8.16 19.22
CA ALA A 313 20.79 -7.90 19.10
C ALA A 313 21.68 -8.50 20.20
N ASP A 314 21.21 -8.58 21.45
CA ASP A 314 22.01 -9.10 22.57
C ASP A 314 22.05 -10.64 22.62
N GLY A 315 21.31 -11.33 21.73
CA GLY A 315 21.22 -12.79 21.72
C GLY A 315 20.34 -13.36 22.82
N VAL A 316 20.65 -14.57 23.30
CA VAL A 316 19.85 -15.29 24.31
C VAL A 316 20.64 -15.38 25.62
N ALA A 317 20.21 -14.60 26.62
CA ALA A 317 20.85 -14.54 27.92
C ALA A 317 20.36 -15.66 28.87
N ALA A 318 21.17 -15.97 29.88
CA ALA A 318 20.91 -17.09 30.80
C ALA A 318 19.65 -16.96 31.68
N TYR A 319 19.07 -15.76 31.78
CA TYR A 319 17.82 -15.53 32.51
C TYR A 319 16.55 -15.81 31.69
N GLU A 320 16.69 -16.07 30.38
CA GLU A 320 15.56 -16.34 29.50
C GLU A 320 14.96 -17.73 29.76
N GLU A 321 13.63 -17.85 29.75
CA GLU A 321 12.91 -19.11 29.99
C GLU A 321 13.39 -20.25 29.07
N LYS A 322 13.80 -19.92 27.84
CA LYS A 322 14.24 -20.87 26.80
C LYS A 322 15.75 -20.97 26.62
N TYR A 323 16.53 -20.36 27.51
CA TYR A 323 17.98 -20.46 27.46
C TYR A 323 18.50 -21.91 27.58
N PRO A 324 18.01 -22.78 28.47
CA PRO A 324 18.55 -24.14 28.61
C PRO A 324 18.48 -24.96 27.31
N GLU A 325 17.36 -24.88 26.59
CA GLU A 325 17.17 -25.53 25.29
C GLU A 325 18.09 -24.92 24.22
N MET A 326 18.18 -23.59 24.18
CA MET A 326 19.09 -22.89 23.25
C MET A 326 20.56 -23.24 23.52
N ALA A 327 21.00 -23.23 24.78
CA ALA A 327 22.37 -23.55 25.16
C ALA A 327 22.73 -24.98 24.77
N LYS A 328 21.85 -25.94 25.08
CA LYS A 328 22.01 -27.33 24.68
C LYS A 328 22.14 -27.49 23.16
N ASP A 329 21.22 -26.89 22.39
CA ASP A 329 21.22 -27.02 20.93
C ASP A 329 22.44 -26.29 20.31
N MET A 330 22.95 -25.24 20.94
CA MET A 330 24.15 -24.53 20.54
C MET A 330 25.46 -25.18 21.02
N GLY A 331 25.40 -26.17 21.92
CA GLY A 331 26.57 -26.83 22.49
C GLY A 331 27.28 -26.01 23.58
N VAL A 332 26.55 -25.10 24.22
CA VAL A 332 26.99 -24.29 25.37
C VAL A 332 26.51 -24.99 26.64
N ASP A 333 27.39 -25.16 27.63
CA ASP A 333 27.00 -25.69 28.95
C ASP A 333 26.10 -24.67 29.68
N PRO A 334 24.82 -24.99 29.96
CA PRO A 334 23.90 -24.07 30.62
C PRO A 334 24.41 -23.60 32.00
N ALA A 335 25.24 -24.39 32.68
CA ALA A 335 25.80 -24.05 33.99
C ALA A 335 26.74 -22.83 33.95
N THR A 336 27.36 -22.56 32.80
CA THR A 336 28.27 -21.40 32.61
C THR A 336 27.52 -20.07 32.60
N LYS A 337 26.20 -20.09 32.34
CA LYS A 337 25.35 -18.90 32.18
C LYS A 337 25.87 -17.91 31.12
N GLN A 338 26.64 -18.40 30.15
CA GLN A 338 27.16 -17.58 29.06
C GLN A 338 26.03 -17.20 28.09
N THR A 339 25.83 -15.90 27.85
CA THR A 339 24.92 -15.43 26.80
C THR A 339 25.33 -16.00 25.43
N ILE A 340 24.36 -16.55 24.71
CA ILE A 340 24.54 -17.04 23.35
C ILE A 340 24.38 -15.84 22.42
N PRO A 341 25.44 -15.40 21.70
CA PRO A 341 25.40 -14.18 20.92
C PRO A 341 24.50 -14.32 19.69
N TRP A 342 23.79 -13.24 19.34
CA TRP A 342 23.08 -13.14 18.07
C TRP A 342 24.05 -12.93 16.91
N ILE A 343 24.03 -13.83 15.94
CA ILE A 343 24.83 -13.73 14.71
C ILE A 343 23.93 -14.12 13.53
N ASN A 344 23.65 -13.16 12.65
CA ASN A 344 22.72 -13.32 11.54
C ASN A 344 23.18 -14.38 10.54
N SER A 345 24.49 -14.48 10.30
CA SER A 345 25.08 -15.49 9.42
C SER A 345 25.22 -16.88 10.05
N ASP A 346 24.90 -17.07 11.33
CA ASP A 346 24.96 -18.37 12.00
C ASP A 346 23.65 -19.14 11.82
N LYS A 347 23.61 -19.97 10.77
CA LYS A 347 22.44 -20.78 10.41
C LYS A 347 21.95 -21.67 11.55
N LYS A 348 22.87 -22.21 12.35
CA LYS A 348 22.54 -23.09 13.48
C LYS A 348 21.83 -22.31 14.57
N PHE A 349 22.34 -21.12 14.90
CA PHE A 349 21.70 -20.22 15.85
C PHE A 349 20.29 -19.84 15.40
N MET A 350 20.12 -19.38 14.15
CA MET A 350 18.82 -18.94 13.63
C MET A 350 17.77 -20.06 13.66
N LYS A 351 18.11 -21.27 13.19
CA LYS A 351 17.22 -22.44 13.26
C LYS A 351 16.76 -22.76 14.67
N ASN A 352 17.70 -22.76 15.63
CA ASN A 352 17.40 -23.10 17.02
C ASN A 352 16.56 -22.01 17.70
N MET A 353 16.81 -20.73 17.38
CA MET A 353 16.03 -19.61 17.88
C MET A 353 14.57 -19.71 17.42
N PHE A 354 14.33 -19.94 16.12
CA PHE A 354 12.97 -20.16 15.61
C PHE A 354 12.31 -21.37 16.28
N LYS A 355 13.00 -22.52 16.31
CA LYS A 355 12.47 -23.76 16.89
C LYS A 355 12.11 -23.64 18.37
N ASN A 356 12.99 -23.06 19.19
CA ASN A 356 12.89 -23.13 20.64
C ASN A 356 12.17 -21.92 21.25
N ILE A 357 12.16 -20.77 20.56
CA ILE A 357 11.62 -19.51 21.08
C ILE A 357 10.40 -19.06 20.28
N LEU A 358 10.55 -18.76 18.98
CA LEU A 358 9.50 -18.06 18.22
C LEU A 358 8.37 -18.98 17.76
N ALA A 359 8.66 -20.15 17.18
CA ALA A 359 7.63 -21.08 16.73
C ALA A 359 6.66 -21.53 17.86
N PRO A 360 7.11 -21.74 19.11
CA PRO A 360 6.20 -21.91 20.24
C PRO A 360 5.26 -20.71 20.48
N MET A 361 5.76 -19.47 20.40
CA MET A 361 4.93 -18.27 20.58
C MET A 361 3.95 -18.07 19.41
N GLU A 362 4.37 -18.39 18.20
CA GLU A 362 3.50 -18.41 17.01
C GLU A 362 2.36 -19.42 17.17
N LYS A 363 2.68 -20.62 17.66
CA LYS A 363 1.69 -21.67 17.95
C LYS A 363 0.69 -21.22 19.01
N ASP A 364 1.14 -20.45 20.01
CA ASP A 364 0.29 -19.91 21.07
C ASP A 364 -0.61 -18.76 20.59
N GLY A 365 -0.22 -18.06 19.52
CA GLY A 365 -1.09 -17.09 18.83
C GLY A 365 -0.43 -15.83 18.29
N VAL A 366 0.90 -15.69 18.33
CA VAL A 366 1.59 -14.57 17.66
C VAL A 366 1.50 -14.74 16.13
N ASP A 367 0.92 -13.76 15.43
CA ASP A 367 0.68 -13.89 13.99
C ASP A 367 1.94 -13.56 13.17
N PHE A 368 2.72 -12.54 13.56
CA PHE A 368 3.96 -12.13 12.90
C PHE A 368 4.87 -11.32 13.84
N TRP A 369 6.03 -10.87 13.34
CA TRP A 369 7.07 -10.23 14.13
C TRP A 369 7.39 -8.82 13.63
N TRP A 370 7.50 -7.87 14.57
CA TRP A 370 8.08 -6.55 14.35
C TRP A 370 9.56 -6.65 14.66
N LEU A 371 10.39 -6.57 13.63
CA LEU A 371 11.83 -6.63 13.74
C LEU A 371 12.32 -5.18 13.75
N ASP A 372 12.90 -4.71 14.85
CA ASP A 372 13.32 -3.31 14.97
C ASP A 372 14.84 -3.20 15.07
N TRP A 373 15.52 -3.50 13.97
CA TRP A 373 16.98 -3.56 13.93
C TRP A 373 17.62 -2.19 13.69
N GLN A 374 18.41 -1.75 14.68
CA GLN A 374 19.18 -0.49 14.65
C GLN A 374 20.66 -0.69 15.09
N GLN A 375 21.04 -1.88 15.55
CA GLN A 375 22.27 -2.10 16.31
C GLN A 375 23.54 -2.24 15.45
N GLY A 376 23.42 -2.45 14.14
CA GLY A 376 24.56 -2.45 13.24
C GLY A 376 24.21 -2.82 11.79
N MET A 377 24.88 -2.22 10.82
CA MET A 377 24.55 -2.40 9.40
C MET A 377 24.93 -3.79 8.87
N PHE A 378 26.04 -4.36 9.33
CA PHE A 378 26.59 -5.61 8.79
C PHE A 378 26.76 -6.69 9.85
N ASP A 379 26.69 -7.94 9.43
CA ASP A 379 26.90 -9.11 10.29
C ASP A 379 28.32 -9.13 10.86
N SER A 380 28.46 -9.63 12.09
CA SER A 380 29.73 -9.65 12.81
C SER A 380 30.73 -10.68 12.27
N LYS A 381 30.27 -11.72 11.58
CA LYS A 381 31.13 -12.75 10.96
C LYS A 381 31.25 -12.59 9.44
N MET A 382 30.19 -12.19 8.75
CA MET A 382 30.17 -11.99 7.29
C MET A 382 30.08 -10.50 6.95
N LYS A 383 31.23 -9.86 6.70
CA LYS A 383 31.38 -8.40 6.63
C LYS A 383 30.49 -7.68 5.59
N ASN A 384 30.11 -8.36 4.51
CA ASN A 384 29.28 -7.79 3.45
C ASN A 384 27.79 -8.15 3.58
N LEU A 385 27.41 -8.92 4.60
CA LEU A 385 26.02 -9.29 4.85
C LEU A 385 25.30 -8.18 5.59
N SER A 386 24.39 -7.48 4.92
CA SER A 386 23.50 -6.51 5.56
C SER A 386 22.60 -7.22 6.56
N ASN A 387 22.61 -6.80 7.83
CA ASN A 387 21.75 -7.36 8.86
C ASN A 387 20.27 -7.14 8.53
N THR A 388 19.90 -5.93 8.09
CA THR A 388 18.51 -5.62 7.72
C THR A 388 18.03 -6.50 6.58
N TRP A 389 18.84 -6.64 5.52
CA TRP A 389 18.48 -7.47 4.37
C TRP A 389 18.30 -8.94 4.78
N TRP A 390 19.26 -9.47 5.56
CA TRP A 390 19.30 -10.88 5.95
C TRP A 390 18.24 -11.27 6.97
N ILE A 391 17.97 -10.41 7.95
CA ILE A 391 16.90 -10.62 8.93
C ILE A 391 15.56 -10.72 8.20
N ASN A 392 15.31 -9.85 7.22
CA ASN A 392 14.09 -9.91 6.41
C ASN A 392 13.96 -11.23 5.66
N TYR A 393 15.01 -11.67 4.99
CA TYR A 393 15.04 -12.97 4.33
C TYR A 393 14.80 -14.13 5.31
N ALA A 394 15.54 -14.15 6.43
CA ALA A 394 15.54 -15.28 7.35
C ALA A 394 14.18 -15.46 8.03
N PHE A 395 13.56 -14.39 8.52
CA PHE A 395 12.24 -14.46 9.12
C PHE A 395 11.15 -14.79 8.09
N PHE A 396 11.19 -14.17 6.92
CA PHE A 396 10.16 -14.40 5.90
C PHE A 396 10.19 -15.82 5.36
N SER A 397 11.37 -16.32 4.98
CA SER A 397 11.53 -17.66 4.41
C SER A 397 11.26 -18.78 5.42
N ASP A 398 11.59 -18.58 6.70
CA ASP A 398 11.24 -19.52 7.76
C ASP A 398 9.71 -19.62 7.95
N MET A 399 8.99 -18.48 7.94
CA MET A 399 7.53 -18.47 7.95
C MET A 399 6.95 -19.15 6.71
N GLU A 400 7.51 -18.89 5.53
CA GLU A 400 7.06 -19.48 4.25
C GLU A 400 7.19 -21.01 4.24
N GLN A 401 8.26 -21.55 4.80
CA GLN A 401 8.50 -23.00 4.84
C GLN A 401 7.64 -23.72 5.87
N ARG A 402 7.41 -23.12 7.04
CA ARG A 402 6.77 -23.79 8.18
C ARG A 402 5.26 -23.62 8.27
N ARG A 403 4.68 -22.60 7.61
CA ARG A 403 3.29 -22.19 7.82
C ARG A 403 2.42 -22.42 6.59
N GLU A 404 1.11 -22.52 6.83
CA GLU A 404 0.07 -22.54 5.78
C GLU A 404 -0.52 -21.15 5.53
N THR A 405 -0.26 -20.20 6.42
CA THR A 405 -0.62 -18.79 6.27
C THR A 405 0.47 -18.02 5.54
N ARG A 406 0.14 -16.87 4.95
CA ARG A 406 1.13 -16.02 4.27
C ARG A 406 2.20 -15.55 5.25
N PRO A 407 3.48 -15.60 4.85
CA PRO A 407 4.53 -14.91 5.58
C PRO A 407 4.30 -13.40 5.49
N MET A 408 4.48 -12.72 6.61
CA MET A 408 4.50 -11.26 6.70
C MET A 408 5.45 -10.88 7.82
N LEU A 409 6.28 -9.87 7.60
CA LEU A 409 7.09 -9.25 8.64
C LEU A 409 6.77 -7.77 8.74
N TYR A 410 7.32 -7.12 9.76
CA TYR A 410 7.25 -5.68 9.91
C TYR A 410 8.65 -5.17 10.28
N HIS A 411 9.39 -4.62 9.32
CA HIS A 411 10.80 -4.23 9.47
C HIS A 411 11.20 -3.14 8.46
N ARG A 412 12.47 -2.97 8.09
CA ARG A 412 12.97 -1.84 7.31
C ARG A 412 13.43 -2.25 5.92
N TRP A 413 13.59 -1.27 5.02
CA TRP A 413 14.13 -1.49 3.68
C TRP A 413 15.59 -1.96 3.74
N GLY A 414 15.88 -3.15 3.20
CA GLY A 414 17.22 -3.74 3.20
C GLY A 414 18.05 -3.52 1.93
N GLY A 415 17.50 -2.86 0.89
CA GLY A 415 18.10 -2.75 -0.44
C GLY A 415 17.43 -3.64 -1.49
N LEU A 416 17.91 -3.62 -2.74
CA LEU A 416 17.31 -4.40 -3.84
C LEU A 416 17.21 -5.90 -3.51
N GLY A 417 16.12 -6.53 -3.96
CA GLY A 417 15.73 -7.90 -3.64
C GLY A 417 14.87 -8.03 -2.38
N ASN A 418 14.86 -7.02 -1.50
CA ASN A 418 14.09 -7.04 -0.26
C ASN A 418 12.61 -6.65 -0.45
N HIS A 419 12.20 -6.22 -1.66
CA HIS A 419 10.79 -6.11 -2.06
C HIS A 419 10.02 -7.44 -1.92
N ARG A 420 10.76 -8.57 -1.88
CA ARG A 420 10.20 -9.89 -1.60
C ARG A 420 9.83 -10.13 -0.13
N TYR A 421 10.23 -9.26 0.80
CA TYR A 421 10.10 -9.51 2.24
C TYR A 421 9.54 -8.27 2.96
N GLN A 422 8.27 -7.95 2.68
CA GLN A 422 7.54 -6.79 3.21
C GLN A 422 6.68 -7.21 4.43
N VAL A 423 6.23 -6.31 5.31
CA VAL A 423 5.96 -4.85 5.28
C VAL A 423 7.11 -3.98 5.85
N GLY A 424 7.25 -2.76 5.32
CA GLY A 424 8.17 -1.73 5.81
C GLY A 424 7.65 -0.89 6.98
N PHE A 425 8.49 -0.58 7.95
CA PHE A 425 8.36 0.39 9.04
C PHE A 425 9.26 1.58 8.72
N SER A 426 8.67 2.75 8.47
CA SER A 426 9.47 3.90 8.05
C SER A 426 10.31 4.53 9.15
N GLY A 427 10.26 4.07 10.40
CA GLY A 427 11.09 4.61 11.48
C GLY A 427 10.51 5.78 12.27
N ASP A 428 11.36 6.29 13.15
CA ASP A 428 11.03 7.24 14.22
C ASP A 428 11.01 8.69 13.73
N ALA A 429 10.05 9.02 12.85
CA ALA A 429 9.89 10.38 12.32
C ALA A 429 9.45 11.38 13.41
N VAL A 430 9.89 12.63 13.31
CA VAL A 430 9.49 13.70 14.24
C VAL A 430 8.03 14.09 14.00
N ILE A 431 7.29 14.36 15.09
CA ILE A 431 5.92 14.88 15.08
C ILE A 431 5.97 16.34 14.58
N SER A 432 5.79 16.54 13.27
CA SER A 432 5.78 17.86 12.63
C SER A 432 5.06 17.84 11.27
N TRP A 433 4.61 19.03 10.83
CA TRP A 433 4.04 19.21 9.50
C TRP A 433 5.05 18.93 8.38
N LYS A 434 6.36 19.15 8.60
CA LYS A 434 7.38 18.83 7.60
C LYS A 434 7.51 17.32 7.38
N SER A 435 7.41 16.53 8.45
CA SER A 435 7.41 15.06 8.35
C SER A 435 6.17 14.57 7.61
N LEU A 436 4.98 15.10 7.92
CA LEU A 436 3.77 14.81 7.17
C LEU A 436 3.90 15.23 5.69
N ASP A 437 4.52 16.37 5.41
CA ASP A 437 4.76 16.84 4.04
C ASP A 437 5.74 15.97 3.25
N PHE A 438 6.71 15.34 3.90
CA PHE A 438 7.70 14.50 3.21
C PHE A 438 7.21 13.07 2.95
N GLN A 439 6.33 12.53 3.80
CA GLN A 439 5.94 11.12 3.75
C GLN A 439 5.19 10.69 2.47
N PRO A 440 4.29 11.48 1.86
CA PRO A 440 3.65 11.11 0.60
C PRO A 440 4.67 10.85 -0.52
N TYR A 441 5.63 11.74 -0.70
CA TYR A 441 6.75 11.57 -1.64
C TYR A 441 7.62 10.36 -1.29
N PHE A 442 8.01 10.19 -0.02
CA PHE A 442 8.82 9.05 0.42
C PHE A 442 8.13 7.70 0.15
N ASN A 443 6.82 7.64 0.40
CA ASN A 443 5.99 6.45 0.22
C ASN A 443 5.83 6.10 -1.27
N SER A 444 5.37 7.04 -2.09
CA SER A 444 5.12 6.78 -3.52
C SER A 444 6.42 6.46 -4.28
N THR A 445 7.52 7.15 -3.98
CA THR A 445 8.82 6.93 -4.64
C THR A 445 9.40 5.54 -4.35
N ALA A 446 9.07 4.92 -3.21
CA ALA A 446 9.50 3.57 -2.88
C ALA A 446 9.01 2.49 -3.87
N SER A 447 7.93 2.77 -4.59
CA SER A 447 7.41 1.91 -5.65
C SER A 447 8.37 1.74 -6.83
N ASN A 448 9.33 2.67 -7.02
CA ASN A 448 10.39 2.56 -8.02
C ASN A 448 11.39 1.43 -7.75
N VAL A 449 11.31 0.81 -6.57
CA VAL A 449 12.08 -0.40 -6.19
C VAL A 449 11.15 -1.51 -5.69
N LEU A 450 9.85 -1.44 -6.03
CA LEU A 450 8.81 -2.40 -5.68
C LEU A 450 8.59 -2.56 -4.16
N TYR A 451 9.06 -1.62 -3.35
CA TYR A 451 8.89 -1.62 -1.90
C TYR A 451 7.65 -0.80 -1.52
N GLY A 452 6.49 -1.26 -2.01
CA GLY A 452 5.24 -0.51 -2.00
C GLY A 452 4.41 -0.60 -0.73
N TYR A 453 4.79 -1.40 0.26
CA TYR A 453 4.05 -1.56 1.52
C TYR A 453 4.79 -0.92 2.69
N TRP A 454 4.74 0.41 2.77
CA TRP A 454 5.17 1.15 3.96
C TRP A 454 4.05 1.29 4.99
N SER A 455 4.45 1.16 6.25
CA SER A 455 3.73 1.58 7.43
C SER A 455 4.52 2.72 8.09
N HIS A 456 3.88 3.88 8.17
CA HIS A 456 4.41 5.04 8.87
C HIS A 456 3.94 5.04 10.32
N ASP A 457 4.64 5.78 11.19
CA ASP A 457 4.10 6.21 12.48
C ASP A 457 3.08 7.31 12.23
N LEU A 458 1.81 6.96 12.02
CA LEU A 458 0.79 7.98 11.74
C LEU A 458 0.62 8.89 12.97
N GLY A 459 0.71 10.20 12.72
CA GLY A 459 0.82 11.24 13.75
C GLY A 459 2.24 11.50 14.26
N GLY A 460 3.26 10.85 13.70
CA GLY A 460 4.67 10.95 14.07
C GLY A 460 5.06 10.20 15.34
N HIS A 461 6.37 9.96 15.48
CA HIS A 461 6.97 9.19 16.58
C HIS A 461 7.53 10.07 17.69
N ILE A 462 8.47 10.96 17.33
CA ILE A 462 9.27 11.75 18.29
C ILE A 462 8.60 13.11 18.51
N GLY A 463 8.15 13.37 19.73
CA GLY A 463 7.60 14.66 20.12
C GLY A 463 7.13 14.69 21.57
N SER A 464 6.57 15.83 22.00
CA SER A 464 6.12 16.05 23.38
C SER A 464 4.60 16.13 23.53
N GLN A 465 3.86 16.33 22.43
CA GLN A 465 2.41 16.47 22.40
C GLN A 465 1.89 16.20 20.97
N ILE A 466 0.59 15.96 20.87
CA ILE A 466 -0.11 15.77 19.59
C ILE A 466 -0.95 17.02 19.30
N ASP A 467 -0.80 17.55 18.10
CA ASP A 467 -1.73 18.52 17.51
C ASP A 467 -2.89 17.76 16.86
N PRO A 468 -4.15 17.92 17.33
CA PRO A 468 -5.30 17.17 16.80
C PRO A 468 -5.53 17.37 15.29
N GLU A 469 -5.27 18.56 14.77
CA GLU A 469 -5.45 18.84 13.34
C GLU A 469 -4.43 18.05 12.52
N MET A 470 -3.15 18.20 12.84
CA MET A 470 -2.07 17.47 12.18
C MET A 470 -2.25 15.96 12.30
N TYR A 471 -2.66 15.46 13.47
CA TYR A 471 -2.93 14.04 13.69
C TYR A 471 -4.03 13.52 12.76
N THR A 472 -5.13 14.27 12.65
CA THR A 472 -6.26 13.93 11.78
C THR A 472 -5.83 13.92 10.31
N ARG A 473 -5.08 14.94 9.86
CA ARG A 473 -4.53 14.98 8.48
C ARG A 473 -3.58 13.82 8.20
N TRP A 474 -2.78 13.42 9.18
CA TRP A 474 -1.89 12.27 9.07
C TRP A 474 -2.66 10.95 8.93
N LEU A 475 -3.78 10.80 9.65
CA LEU A 475 -4.66 9.63 9.53
C LEU A 475 -5.40 9.60 8.19
N GLN A 476 -5.78 10.76 7.64
CA GLN A 476 -6.36 10.86 6.29
C GLN A 476 -5.36 10.43 5.21
N PHE A 477 -4.10 10.85 5.32
CA PHE A 477 -3.01 10.27 4.53
C PHE A 477 -2.89 8.75 4.75
N GLY A 478 -2.92 8.32 6.02
CA GLY A 478 -2.79 6.92 6.41
C GLY A 478 -3.85 6.00 5.80
N ALA A 479 -5.11 6.44 5.73
CA ALA A 479 -6.21 5.69 5.12
C ALA A 479 -5.95 5.37 3.63
N LEU A 480 -5.20 6.22 2.95
CA LEU A 480 -4.81 6.09 1.54
C LEU A 480 -3.32 5.78 1.36
N SER A 481 -2.66 5.30 2.41
CA SER A 481 -1.31 4.74 2.36
C SER A 481 -1.37 3.20 2.33
N PRO A 482 -0.27 2.47 2.09
CA PRO A 482 -0.32 1.01 2.00
C PRO A 482 -0.75 0.32 3.30
N ILE A 483 -0.24 0.77 4.45
CA ILE A 483 -0.53 0.19 5.77
C ILE A 483 -0.86 1.31 6.76
N MET A 484 -2.05 1.26 7.34
CA MET A 484 -2.56 2.29 8.26
C MET A 484 -2.25 1.94 9.72
N ARG A 485 -1.16 2.48 10.27
CA ARG A 485 -0.75 2.21 11.66
C ARG A 485 -0.47 3.48 12.46
N THR A 486 -1.06 3.59 13.65
CA THR A 486 -0.67 4.61 14.63
C THR A 486 0.41 4.08 15.54
N HIS A 487 1.40 4.92 15.86
CA HIS A 487 2.48 4.61 16.79
C HIS A 487 3.22 5.88 17.23
N SER A 488 3.88 5.80 18.38
CA SER A 488 4.84 6.80 18.86
C SER A 488 5.73 6.28 19.97
N GLN A 489 6.77 7.05 20.27
CA GLN A 489 7.60 6.88 21.45
C GLN A 489 6.79 6.94 22.76
N LYS A 490 7.44 6.50 23.84
CA LYS A 490 6.93 6.60 25.20
C LYS A 490 6.82 8.05 25.65
N GLY A 491 5.60 8.53 25.87
CA GLY A 491 5.34 9.89 26.34
C GLY A 491 3.92 10.05 26.86
N ALA A 492 3.75 10.61 28.05
CA ALA A 492 2.44 10.71 28.73
C ALA A 492 1.40 11.55 27.98
N LYS A 493 1.83 12.47 27.11
CA LYS A 493 0.98 13.35 26.29
C LYS A 493 0.83 12.89 24.84
N LEU A 494 1.40 11.73 24.48
CA LEU A 494 1.32 11.15 23.14
C LEU A 494 0.23 10.07 23.08
N ASN A 495 -0.98 10.40 23.54
CA ASN A 495 -2.13 9.49 23.47
C ASN A 495 -2.74 9.57 22.07
N LYS A 496 -2.90 8.43 21.40
CA LYS A 496 -3.34 8.31 20.00
C LYS A 496 -4.71 7.65 19.84
N GLU A 497 -5.25 7.13 20.94
CA GLU A 497 -6.58 6.57 21.01
C GLU A 497 -7.61 7.62 20.55
N PRO A 498 -8.46 7.35 19.53
CA PRO A 498 -9.33 8.38 18.94
C PRO A 498 -10.29 9.08 19.93
N TRP A 499 -10.74 8.36 20.95
CA TRP A 499 -11.68 8.87 21.95
C TRP A 499 -11.06 9.80 23.02
N VAL A 500 -9.76 10.07 22.97
CA VAL A 500 -9.12 11.05 23.85
C VAL A 500 -9.21 12.48 23.29
N PHE A 501 -9.57 12.62 22.02
CA PHE A 501 -9.77 13.90 21.35
C PHE A 501 -11.22 14.37 21.54
N ASP A 502 -11.44 15.68 21.38
CA ASP A 502 -12.79 16.25 21.40
C ASP A 502 -13.66 15.62 20.30
N LYS A 503 -14.99 15.65 20.51
CA LYS A 503 -15.98 14.91 19.71
C LYS A 503 -15.78 15.05 18.19
N GLU A 504 -15.54 16.28 17.71
CA GLU A 504 -15.34 16.55 16.27
C GLU A 504 -14.17 15.74 15.71
N TYR A 505 -12.99 15.80 16.34
CA TYR A 505 -11.82 15.04 15.90
C TYR A 505 -12.02 13.53 16.08
N CYS A 506 -12.59 13.09 17.20
CA CYS A 506 -12.87 11.68 17.44
C CYS A 506 -13.76 11.08 16.33
N ASP A 507 -14.84 11.77 15.96
CA ASP A 507 -15.75 11.34 14.90
C ASP A 507 -15.04 11.31 13.54
N ILE A 508 -14.28 12.35 13.18
CA ILE A 508 -13.54 12.40 11.90
C ILE A 508 -12.49 11.30 11.82
N ILE A 509 -11.77 11.05 12.91
CA ILE A 509 -10.78 9.97 12.97
C ILE A 509 -11.45 8.61 12.82
N ARG A 510 -12.60 8.39 13.49
CA ARG A 510 -13.40 7.17 13.30
C ARG A 510 -13.80 7.00 11.85
N GLU A 511 -14.39 8.01 11.22
CA GLU A 511 -14.85 7.90 9.83
C GLU A 511 -13.68 7.73 8.85
N THR A 512 -12.54 8.35 9.11
CA THR A 512 -11.30 8.14 8.33
C THR A 512 -10.83 6.69 8.42
N ILE A 513 -10.83 6.11 9.63
CA ILE A 513 -10.51 4.69 9.82
C ILE A 513 -11.56 3.81 9.13
N ARG A 514 -12.85 4.12 9.20
CA ARG A 514 -13.90 3.32 8.54
C ARG A 514 -13.81 3.37 7.01
N GLN A 515 -13.45 4.52 6.44
CA GLN A 515 -13.24 4.67 5.00
C GLN A 515 -12.16 3.71 4.47
N ARG A 516 -11.10 3.48 5.25
CA ARG A 516 -10.08 2.46 4.93
C ARG A 516 -10.69 1.07 4.72
N TYR A 517 -11.63 0.68 5.58
CA TYR A 517 -12.29 -0.62 5.50
C TYR A 517 -13.30 -0.69 4.36
N VAL A 518 -14.06 0.39 4.14
CA VAL A 518 -14.94 0.53 2.96
C VAL A 518 -14.16 0.33 1.66
N MET A 519 -12.93 0.85 1.58
CA MET A 519 -12.07 0.71 0.39
C MET A 519 -11.34 -0.64 0.29
N ALA A 520 -11.47 -1.55 1.26
CA ALA A 520 -10.68 -2.77 1.31
C ALA A 520 -10.76 -3.66 0.06
N PRO A 521 -11.92 -3.87 -0.62
CA PRO A 521 -11.96 -4.69 -1.83
C PRO A 521 -11.15 -4.10 -2.99
N TYR A 522 -11.22 -2.78 -3.17
CA TYR A 522 -10.38 -2.05 -4.13
C TYR A 522 -8.90 -2.16 -3.77
N ILE A 523 -8.54 -1.85 -2.52
CA ILE A 523 -7.16 -1.90 -2.02
C ILE A 523 -6.55 -3.29 -2.23
N TYR A 524 -7.30 -4.35 -1.88
CA TYR A 524 -6.85 -5.72 -1.98
C TYR A 524 -6.66 -6.17 -3.43
N THR A 525 -7.55 -5.72 -4.33
CA THR A 525 -7.39 -5.96 -5.77
C THR A 525 -6.14 -5.26 -6.33
N MET A 526 -5.87 -4.02 -5.90
CA MET A 526 -4.68 -3.28 -6.30
C MET A 526 -3.39 -3.87 -5.71
N ALA A 527 -3.44 -4.42 -4.48
CA ALA A 527 -2.34 -5.17 -3.92
C ALA A 527 -2.02 -6.45 -4.73
N ARG A 528 -3.05 -7.13 -5.24
CA ARG A 528 -2.87 -8.25 -6.18
C ARG A 528 -2.19 -7.82 -7.48
N LYS A 529 -2.54 -6.64 -8.01
CA LYS A 529 -1.84 -6.05 -9.16
C LYS A 529 -0.35 -5.81 -8.87
N GLY A 530 -0.02 -5.44 -7.64
CA GLY A 530 1.35 -5.38 -7.15
C GLY A 530 2.10 -6.71 -7.27
N TYR A 531 1.44 -7.83 -6.96
CA TYR A 531 2.01 -9.17 -7.12
C TYR A 531 2.15 -9.60 -8.59
N ASP A 532 1.14 -9.36 -9.43
CA ASP A 532 1.13 -9.83 -10.81
C ASP A 532 1.98 -8.98 -11.77
N ASP A 533 1.99 -7.66 -11.58
CA ASP A 533 2.61 -6.69 -12.50
C ASP A 533 3.78 -5.90 -11.88
N GLY A 534 4.04 -6.02 -10.57
CA GLY A 534 5.04 -5.19 -9.88
C GLY A 534 4.60 -3.74 -9.68
N LEU A 535 3.30 -3.45 -9.78
CA LEU A 535 2.74 -2.10 -9.66
C LEU A 535 2.13 -1.89 -8.28
N SER A 536 2.87 -1.21 -7.41
CA SER A 536 2.46 -0.90 -6.05
C SER A 536 1.17 -0.06 -5.99
N LEU A 537 0.44 -0.22 -4.87
CA LEU A 537 -0.80 0.49 -4.60
C LEU A 537 -0.61 2.02 -4.63
N CYS A 538 0.36 2.56 -3.89
CA CYS A 538 0.72 3.98 -3.96
C CYS A 538 1.84 4.14 -4.99
N ARG A 539 1.61 4.87 -6.08
CA ARG A 539 2.63 5.04 -7.12
C ARG A 539 2.70 6.46 -7.69
N PRO A 540 3.88 6.96 -8.04
CA PRO A 540 4.05 8.32 -8.53
C PRO A 540 3.30 8.55 -9.83
N MET A 541 2.86 9.78 -10.05
CA MET A 541 2.04 10.17 -11.21
C MET A 541 2.72 9.89 -12.55
N TYR A 542 4.05 9.97 -12.61
CA TYR A 542 4.81 9.74 -13.85
C TYR A 542 4.76 8.30 -14.37
N TYR A 543 4.19 7.33 -13.63
CA TYR A 543 3.96 5.97 -14.15
C TYR A 543 2.91 5.95 -15.26
N ASP A 544 1.92 6.82 -15.15
CA ASP A 544 0.80 6.93 -16.08
C ASP A 544 1.01 8.12 -17.05
N TYR A 545 1.73 9.15 -16.62
CA TYR A 545 1.90 10.40 -17.37
C TYR A 545 3.37 10.83 -17.48
N PRO A 546 4.26 10.00 -18.04
CA PRO A 546 5.71 10.26 -18.03
C PRO A 546 6.16 11.44 -18.89
N GLU A 547 5.32 11.90 -19.83
CA GLU A 547 5.61 13.04 -20.70
C GLU A 547 5.18 14.39 -20.10
N ASN A 548 4.41 14.36 -19.01
CA ASN A 548 3.94 15.55 -18.33
C ASN A 548 4.93 15.97 -17.25
N LYS A 549 5.40 17.22 -17.29
CA LYS A 549 6.35 17.76 -16.31
C LYS A 549 5.74 17.76 -14.90
N GLU A 550 4.46 18.07 -14.81
CA GLU A 550 3.70 18.16 -13.57
C GLU A 550 3.69 16.83 -12.80
N ALA A 551 3.72 15.69 -13.50
CA ALA A 551 3.80 14.37 -12.89
C ALA A 551 5.07 14.15 -12.05
N TYR A 552 6.11 14.96 -12.28
CA TYR A 552 7.36 14.98 -11.52
C TYR A 552 7.43 16.14 -10.53
N ASP A 553 6.83 17.30 -10.85
CA ASP A 553 6.85 18.49 -10.00
C ASP A 553 5.95 18.33 -8.75
N PHE A 554 4.83 17.63 -8.88
CA PHE A 554 3.87 17.41 -7.80
C PHE A 554 4.19 16.11 -7.05
N GLY A 555 5.37 16.05 -6.42
CA GLY A 555 5.90 14.83 -5.80
C GLY A 555 5.08 14.25 -4.62
N ASN A 556 4.17 15.03 -4.05
CA ASN A 556 3.24 14.58 -3.00
C ASN A 556 1.93 14.03 -3.53
N GLU A 557 1.70 14.08 -4.84
CA GLU A 557 0.58 13.44 -5.52
C GLU A 557 0.94 12.03 -5.94
N TYR A 558 -0.02 11.11 -5.81
CA TYR A 558 0.17 9.74 -6.26
C TYR A 558 -1.15 9.12 -6.72
N MET A 559 -1.02 8.16 -7.63
CA MET A 559 -2.09 7.23 -7.92
C MET A 559 -2.16 6.22 -6.78
N PHE A 560 -3.34 6.04 -6.20
CA PHE A 560 -3.71 4.99 -5.26
C PHE A 560 -4.45 3.91 -6.02
N GLY A 561 -3.72 2.99 -6.65
CA GLY A 561 -4.23 2.03 -7.62
C GLY A 561 -4.40 2.63 -9.01
N ASP A 562 -5.36 2.13 -9.79
CA ASP A 562 -5.53 2.53 -11.19
C ASP A 562 -6.50 3.72 -11.39
N ASP A 563 -7.42 3.95 -10.44
CA ASP A 563 -8.58 4.84 -10.63
C ASP A 563 -8.66 6.02 -9.64
N VAL A 564 -7.83 6.02 -8.60
CA VAL A 564 -7.87 7.03 -7.52
C VAL A 564 -6.56 7.82 -7.50
N LEU A 565 -6.63 9.14 -7.55
CA LEU A 565 -5.54 10.10 -7.35
C LEU A 565 -5.70 10.74 -5.98
N VAL A 566 -4.60 10.82 -5.23
CA VAL A 566 -4.58 11.38 -3.87
C VAL A 566 -3.54 12.48 -3.78
N ALA A 567 -3.90 13.58 -3.11
CA ALA A 567 -2.99 14.68 -2.76
C ALA A 567 -3.17 15.02 -1.28
N PRO A 568 -2.40 14.41 -0.34
CA PRO A 568 -2.63 14.61 1.08
C PRO A 568 -2.53 16.08 1.53
N VAL A 569 -3.33 16.46 2.54
CA VAL A 569 -3.20 17.78 3.19
C VAL A 569 -2.01 17.73 4.16
N THR A 570 -0.97 18.50 3.86
CA THR A 570 0.29 18.47 4.62
C THR A 570 0.64 19.82 5.27
N THR A 571 -0.31 20.75 5.32
CA THR A 571 -0.17 22.06 5.94
C THR A 571 -1.37 22.40 6.83
N PRO A 572 -1.19 23.20 7.90
CA PRO A 572 -2.29 23.64 8.74
C PRO A 572 -3.36 24.41 7.94
N ALA A 573 -4.61 24.23 8.34
CA ALA A 573 -5.73 25.00 7.86
C ALA A 573 -5.63 26.45 8.33
N LYS A 574 -6.11 27.36 7.48
CA LYS A 574 -6.33 28.75 7.83
C LYS A 574 -7.82 29.02 7.78
N ASP A 575 -8.36 29.58 8.84
CA ASP A 575 -9.79 29.90 8.95
C ASP A 575 -10.72 28.68 8.70
N GLY A 576 -10.27 27.49 9.11
CA GLY A 576 -11.02 26.24 9.03
C GLY A 576 -10.84 25.43 7.74
N TYR A 577 -10.08 25.95 6.76
CA TYR A 577 -9.82 25.28 5.48
C TYR A 577 -8.33 25.17 5.18
N ALA A 578 -7.91 24.01 4.69
CA ALA A 578 -6.58 23.82 4.10
C ALA A 578 -6.66 24.01 2.58
N GLN A 579 -5.75 24.81 2.03
CA GLN A 579 -5.63 25.02 0.59
C GLN A 579 -4.63 24.03 0.00
N VAL A 580 -5.04 23.30 -1.03
CA VAL A 580 -4.18 22.33 -1.72
C VAL A 580 -4.20 22.62 -3.22
N ARG A 581 -3.01 22.76 -3.80
CA ARG A 581 -2.81 22.79 -5.24
C ARG A 581 -2.66 21.37 -5.75
N VAL A 582 -3.48 20.99 -6.73
CA VAL A 582 -3.47 19.65 -7.31
C VAL A 582 -3.33 19.73 -8.82
N TRP A 583 -2.45 18.94 -9.41
CA TRP A 583 -2.45 18.71 -10.85
C TRP A 583 -3.35 17.53 -11.22
N LEU A 584 -4.38 17.80 -12.00
CA LEU A 584 -5.24 16.77 -12.57
C LEU A 584 -4.73 16.46 -13.98
N PRO A 585 -4.34 15.20 -14.27
CA PRO A 585 -3.92 14.80 -15.61
C PRO A 585 -5.11 14.77 -16.58
N GLU A 586 -4.87 14.58 -17.87
CA GLU A 586 -5.92 14.53 -18.90
C GLU A 586 -7.07 13.57 -18.52
N GLY A 587 -8.30 14.01 -18.77
CA GLY A 587 -9.51 13.28 -18.43
C GLY A 587 -10.48 14.13 -17.61
N GLU A 588 -11.41 13.46 -16.94
CA GLU A 588 -12.37 14.07 -16.03
C GLU A 588 -12.27 13.35 -14.68
N TRP A 589 -12.34 14.11 -13.60
CA TRP A 589 -12.05 13.65 -12.24
C TRP A 589 -13.15 14.05 -11.27
N TYR A 590 -13.69 13.08 -10.54
CA TYR A 590 -14.67 13.30 -9.48
C TYR A 590 -13.98 13.46 -8.13
N GLU A 591 -14.07 14.63 -7.53
CA GLU A 591 -13.58 14.90 -6.18
C GLU A 591 -14.56 14.34 -5.14
N TRP A 592 -14.16 13.27 -4.46
CA TRP A 592 -15.05 12.43 -3.65
C TRP A 592 -15.81 13.23 -2.58
N HIS A 593 -15.11 14.08 -1.81
CA HIS A 593 -15.69 14.74 -0.64
C HIS A 593 -16.66 15.88 -0.99
N THR A 594 -16.49 16.54 -2.13
CA THR A 594 -17.39 17.64 -2.54
C THR A 594 -18.41 17.21 -3.58
N GLY A 595 -18.19 16.08 -4.25
CA GLY A 595 -18.97 15.65 -5.39
C GLY A 595 -18.76 16.50 -6.65
N ALA A 596 -17.65 17.25 -6.71
CA ALA A 596 -17.32 18.07 -7.87
C ALA A 596 -16.70 17.22 -8.99
N LEU A 597 -17.17 17.40 -10.21
CA LEU A 597 -16.64 16.85 -11.44
C LEU A 597 -15.75 17.92 -12.11
N LEU A 598 -14.49 17.58 -12.31
CA LEU A 598 -13.44 18.51 -12.70
C LEU A 598 -12.79 18.08 -14.00
N GLU A 599 -12.57 19.05 -14.88
CA GLU A 599 -11.76 18.83 -16.08
C GLU A 599 -10.28 18.72 -15.71
N GLY A 600 -9.63 17.71 -16.27
CA GLY A 600 -8.21 17.45 -16.12
C GLY A 600 -7.33 18.28 -17.05
N ASN A 601 -6.07 17.86 -17.18
CA ASN A 601 -5.00 18.54 -17.88
C ASN A 601 -4.75 19.98 -17.38
N ARG A 602 -4.88 20.19 -16.05
CA ARG A 602 -4.72 21.50 -15.42
C ARG A 602 -4.37 21.39 -13.95
N ILE A 603 -3.82 22.47 -13.41
CA ILE A 603 -3.66 22.64 -11.97
C ILE A 603 -4.91 23.32 -11.42
N VAL A 604 -5.46 22.79 -10.34
CA VAL A 604 -6.57 23.35 -9.57
C VAL A 604 -6.11 23.70 -8.16
N GLU A 605 -6.71 24.71 -7.56
CA GLU A 605 -6.51 25.05 -6.15
C GLU A 605 -7.83 24.80 -5.43
N ARG A 606 -7.80 24.03 -4.34
CA ARG A 606 -9.00 23.49 -3.69
C ARG A 606 -8.91 23.60 -2.18
N SER A 607 -10.04 23.97 -1.57
CA SER A 607 -10.18 24.19 -0.13
C SER A 607 -10.85 22.99 0.54
N PHE A 608 -10.23 22.46 1.60
CA PHE A 608 -10.70 21.29 2.34
C PHE A 608 -10.88 21.59 3.83
N ALA A 609 -12.10 21.38 4.34
CA ALA A 609 -12.36 21.38 5.78
C ALA A 609 -11.65 20.20 6.47
N ILE A 610 -11.64 20.17 7.81
CA ILE A 610 -10.95 19.11 8.56
C ILE A 610 -11.51 17.70 8.27
N ASP A 611 -12.79 17.58 7.90
CA ASP A 611 -13.48 16.35 7.53
C ASP A 611 -13.47 16.06 6.01
N GLU A 612 -12.72 16.83 5.23
CA GLU A 612 -12.59 16.69 3.78
C GLU A 612 -11.11 16.58 3.41
N TYR A 613 -10.77 15.83 2.37
CA TYR A 613 -9.39 15.77 1.87
C TYR A 613 -9.32 15.34 0.40
N PRO A 614 -8.21 15.60 -0.31
CA PRO A 614 -8.18 15.50 -1.77
C PRO A 614 -8.10 14.05 -2.25
N ILE A 615 -9.25 13.52 -2.65
CA ILE A 615 -9.41 12.22 -3.31
C ILE A 615 -10.15 12.47 -4.62
N TYR A 616 -9.49 12.15 -5.73
CA TYR A 616 -10.04 12.31 -7.06
C TYR A 616 -10.17 10.95 -7.72
N VAL A 617 -11.37 10.57 -8.12
CA VAL A 617 -11.64 9.30 -8.80
C VAL A 617 -11.89 9.59 -10.27
N LYS A 618 -11.33 8.77 -11.16
CA LYS A 618 -11.62 8.89 -12.61
C LYS A 618 -13.12 8.88 -12.85
N ALA A 619 -13.62 9.83 -13.63
CA ALA A 619 -15.03 9.94 -13.94
C ALA A 619 -15.56 8.66 -14.63
N GLY A 620 -16.74 8.20 -14.21
CA GLY A 620 -17.34 6.95 -14.68
C GLY A 620 -16.80 5.65 -14.05
N ALA A 621 -15.75 5.71 -13.22
CA ALA A 621 -15.15 4.53 -12.61
C ALA A 621 -16.17 3.67 -11.86
N ILE A 622 -15.95 2.35 -11.86
CA ILE A 622 -16.76 1.38 -11.14
C ILE A 622 -15.87 0.64 -10.15
N LEU A 623 -16.01 0.95 -8.86
CA LEU A 623 -15.15 0.42 -7.81
C LEU A 623 -15.92 -0.51 -6.87
N PRO A 624 -15.38 -1.70 -6.55
CA PRO A 624 -15.92 -2.53 -5.48
C PRO A 624 -15.48 -1.96 -4.13
N LEU A 625 -16.46 -1.67 -3.28
CA LEU A 625 -16.28 -1.20 -1.91
C LEU A 625 -17.10 -2.10 -0.97
N TYR A 626 -16.86 -2.03 0.33
CA TYR A 626 -17.80 -2.53 1.33
C TYR A 626 -18.79 -1.44 1.72
N LEU A 627 -19.88 -1.83 2.39
CA LEU A 627 -20.73 -0.90 3.10
C LEU A 627 -20.09 -0.48 4.43
N GLU A 628 -20.58 0.60 5.03
CA GLU A 628 -19.96 1.23 6.20
C GLU A 628 -19.99 0.38 7.47
N ASN A 629 -20.71 -0.74 7.49
CA ASN A 629 -20.85 -1.64 8.64
C ASN A 629 -19.70 -2.65 8.79
N VAL A 630 -18.75 -2.72 7.85
CA VAL A 630 -17.59 -3.60 7.95
C VAL A 630 -16.72 -3.19 9.15
N MET A 631 -16.33 -4.15 9.98
CA MET A 631 -15.57 -3.90 11.22
C MET A 631 -14.25 -4.66 11.32
N ASN A 632 -13.93 -5.51 10.35
CA ASN A 632 -12.73 -6.37 10.33
C ASN A 632 -12.44 -6.87 8.90
N LEU A 633 -11.18 -7.20 8.57
CA LEU A 633 -10.78 -7.70 7.24
C LEU A 633 -10.29 -9.15 7.22
N ASN A 634 -10.57 -9.94 8.26
CA ASN A 634 -10.19 -11.35 8.33
C ASN A 634 -11.01 -12.26 7.39
N ASN A 635 -12.23 -11.87 7.01
CA ASN A 635 -13.14 -12.69 6.19
C ASN A 635 -13.44 -12.07 4.81
N ASN A 636 -14.19 -12.80 3.98
CA ASN A 636 -14.60 -12.38 2.63
C ASN A 636 -16.10 -12.55 2.33
N ASP A 637 -16.95 -12.55 3.34
CA ASP A 637 -18.40 -12.75 3.22
C ASP A 637 -19.21 -11.45 3.26
N GLU A 638 -18.55 -10.32 3.49
CA GLU A 638 -19.17 -8.98 3.55
C GLU A 638 -19.98 -8.62 2.30
N GLU A 639 -20.98 -7.76 2.45
CA GLU A 639 -21.70 -7.22 1.31
C GLU A 639 -20.80 -6.32 0.45
N ILE A 640 -20.83 -6.49 -0.88
CA ILE A 640 -20.06 -5.64 -1.80
C ILE A 640 -20.96 -4.55 -2.39
N ALA A 641 -20.58 -3.30 -2.13
CA ALA A 641 -21.08 -2.12 -2.81
C ALA A 641 -20.32 -1.91 -4.13
N VAL A 642 -20.96 -2.20 -5.27
CA VAL A 642 -20.48 -1.84 -6.60
C VAL A 642 -20.78 -0.35 -6.81
N THR A 643 -19.79 0.48 -6.52
CA THR A 643 -19.93 1.94 -6.52
C THR A 643 -19.55 2.52 -7.87
N VAL A 644 -20.46 3.27 -8.48
CA VAL A 644 -20.25 3.95 -9.76
C VAL A 644 -20.13 5.45 -9.55
N PHE A 645 -19.02 6.00 -10.02
CA PHE A 645 -18.71 7.43 -9.98
C PHE A 645 -19.31 8.14 -11.21
N PRO A 646 -19.79 9.38 -11.07
CA PRO A 646 -20.45 10.10 -12.17
C PRO A 646 -19.44 10.55 -13.25
N GLY A 647 -19.99 11.00 -14.38
CA GLY A 647 -19.21 11.48 -15.52
C GLY A 647 -18.62 10.37 -16.38
N GLY A 648 -17.60 10.71 -17.16
CA GLY A 648 -16.91 9.80 -18.06
C GLY A 648 -17.70 9.44 -19.33
N SER A 649 -17.05 8.71 -20.24
CA SER A 649 -17.67 8.24 -21.48
C SER A 649 -17.23 6.81 -21.80
N GLY A 650 -18.08 6.08 -22.53
CA GLY A 650 -17.80 4.69 -22.88
C GLY A 650 -18.16 3.69 -21.77
N THR A 651 -17.54 2.51 -21.83
CA THR A 651 -17.74 1.43 -20.84
C THR A 651 -16.53 1.36 -19.92
N MET A 652 -16.73 1.64 -18.64
CA MET A 652 -15.73 1.47 -17.60
C MET A 652 -15.79 0.05 -17.05
N ALA A 653 -14.64 -0.49 -16.62
CA ALA A 653 -14.55 -1.85 -16.13
C ALA A 653 -13.54 -2.00 -14.99
N PHE A 654 -13.82 -2.91 -14.07
CA PHE A 654 -12.93 -3.28 -12.98
C PHE A 654 -12.98 -4.79 -12.75
N ASN A 655 -11.84 -5.42 -12.47
CA ASN A 655 -11.76 -6.85 -12.20
C ASN A 655 -11.55 -7.06 -10.70
N LEU A 656 -12.63 -7.28 -9.95
CA LEU A 656 -12.56 -7.54 -8.52
C LEU A 656 -11.84 -8.87 -8.28
N TYR A 657 -10.74 -8.82 -7.53
CA TYR A 657 -9.98 -9.98 -7.11
C TYR A 657 -10.42 -10.49 -5.74
N GLU A 658 -10.52 -11.81 -5.60
CA GLU A 658 -10.86 -12.48 -4.35
C GLU A 658 -10.03 -13.74 -4.15
N ASP A 659 -9.58 -14.00 -2.93
CA ASP A 659 -8.94 -15.24 -2.50
C ASP A 659 -9.31 -15.57 -1.05
N ASN A 660 -8.65 -16.57 -0.45
CA ASN A 660 -8.88 -16.97 0.94
C ASN A 660 -8.52 -15.87 1.98
N GLY A 661 -7.68 -14.90 1.61
CA GLY A 661 -7.30 -13.77 2.46
C GLY A 661 -5.96 -13.94 3.18
N ASN A 662 -5.59 -15.16 3.57
CA ASN A 662 -4.37 -15.39 4.37
C ASN A 662 -3.66 -16.72 4.11
N ASP A 663 -4.13 -17.57 3.20
CA ASP A 663 -3.40 -18.81 2.84
C ASP A 663 -2.19 -18.54 1.92
N LYS A 664 -1.32 -19.54 1.79
CA LYS A 664 -0.16 -19.49 0.87
C LYS A 664 -0.51 -19.74 -0.61
N ASN A 665 -1.76 -20.07 -0.94
CA ASN A 665 -2.14 -20.51 -2.29
C ASN A 665 -2.63 -19.39 -3.22
N TYR A 666 -2.67 -18.14 -2.73
CA TYR A 666 -3.17 -16.96 -3.42
C TYR A 666 -2.65 -16.75 -4.86
N ALA A 667 -1.42 -17.22 -5.15
CA ALA A 667 -0.82 -17.12 -6.47
C ALA A 667 -1.59 -17.87 -7.58
N SER A 668 -2.35 -18.91 -7.22
CA SER A 668 -3.07 -19.80 -8.15
C SER A 668 -4.52 -20.09 -7.75
N GLU A 669 -4.85 -20.00 -6.47
CA GLU A 669 -6.20 -20.23 -5.95
C GLU A 669 -6.85 -18.87 -5.64
N TYR A 670 -7.57 -18.36 -6.62
CA TYR A 670 -8.29 -17.09 -6.51
C TYR A 670 -9.45 -17.06 -7.49
N ALA A 671 -10.31 -16.05 -7.36
CA ALA A 671 -11.41 -15.78 -8.25
C ALA A 671 -11.44 -14.31 -8.66
N VAL A 672 -12.04 -14.04 -9.82
CA VAL A 672 -12.19 -12.71 -10.38
C VAL A 672 -13.64 -12.48 -10.80
N THR A 673 -14.18 -11.32 -10.43
CA THR A 673 -15.51 -10.86 -10.85
C THR A 673 -15.36 -9.59 -11.66
N LYS A 674 -15.68 -9.65 -12.96
CA LYS A 674 -15.63 -8.46 -13.83
C LYS A 674 -16.85 -7.58 -13.57
N LEU A 675 -16.61 -6.31 -13.27
CA LEU A 675 -17.61 -5.26 -13.09
C LEU A 675 -17.55 -4.34 -14.29
N THR A 676 -18.70 -3.92 -14.84
CA THR A 676 -18.72 -2.90 -15.90
C THR A 676 -19.85 -1.90 -15.70
N SER A 677 -19.63 -0.64 -16.09
CA SER A 677 -20.67 0.39 -16.15
C SER A 677 -20.60 1.08 -17.51
N ALA A 678 -21.75 1.24 -18.17
CA ALA A 678 -21.88 1.98 -19.41
C ALA A 678 -23.16 2.82 -19.40
N ARG A 679 -23.06 4.08 -19.83
CA ARG A 679 -24.22 4.97 -19.97
C ARG A 679 -24.40 5.39 -21.42
N SER A 680 -25.62 5.29 -21.93
CA SER A 680 -26.02 5.74 -23.25
C SER A 680 -27.32 6.55 -23.14
N GLY A 681 -27.20 7.87 -23.29
CA GLY A 681 -28.31 8.80 -23.04
C GLY A 681 -28.83 8.72 -21.60
N ASN A 682 -30.10 8.39 -21.46
CA ASN A 682 -30.76 8.23 -20.16
C ASN A 682 -30.74 6.80 -19.61
N GLU A 683 -30.15 5.84 -20.33
CA GLU A 683 -30.00 4.47 -19.88
C GLU A 683 -28.58 4.23 -19.35
N GLN A 684 -28.47 3.64 -18.16
CA GLN A 684 -27.21 3.14 -17.61
C GLN A 684 -27.32 1.65 -17.36
N THR A 685 -26.34 0.89 -17.86
CA THR A 685 -26.23 -0.55 -17.65
C THR A 685 -24.99 -0.84 -16.81
N ILE A 686 -25.19 -1.55 -15.71
CA ILE A 686 -24.14 -2.01 -14.80
C ILE A 686 -24.18 -3.54 -14.79
N VAL A 687 -23.03 -4.18 -14.94
CA VAL A 687 -22.92 -5.64 -14.96
C VAL A 687 -22.00 -6.09 -13.84
N ILE A 688 -22.51 -6.99 -13.01
CA ILE A 688 -21.72 -7.80 -12.09
C ILE A 688 -21.56 -9.16 -12.78
N GLY A 689 -20.40 -9.39 -13.38
CA GLY A 689 -20.10 -10.60 -14.15
C GLY A 689 -20.17 -11.86 -13.29
N LYS A 690 -20.24 -13.02 -13.94
CA LYS A 690 -20.02 -14.29 -13.25
C LYS A 690 -18.60 -14.32 -12.67
N ARG A 691 -18.46 -14.80 -11.44
CA ARG A 691 -17.16 -15.00 -10.80
C ARG A 691 -16.45 -16.19 -11.44
N GLU A 692 -15.22 -15.99 -11.90
CA GLU A 692 -14.37 -17.00 -12.54
C GLU A 692 -13.18 -17.36 -11.65
N GLY A 693 -12.85 -18.65 -11.54
CA GLY A 693 -11.81 -19.15 -10.64
C GLY A 693 -12.39 -19.76 -9.35
N GLY A 694 -11.52 -20.04 -8.38
CA GLY A 694 -11.90 -20.67 -7.13
C GLY A 694 -10.76 -20.72 -6.12
N TYR A 695 -11.14 -20.68 -4.85
CA TYR A 695 -10.24 -20.78 -3.72
C TYR A 695 -10.95 -21.45 -2.53
N LYS A 696 -10.18 -21.88 -1.53
CA LYS A 696 -10.71 -22.54 -0.34
C LYS A 696 -11.66 -21.62 0.44
N GLU A 697 -12.82 -22.14 0.85
CA GLU A 697 -13.85 -21.41 1.62
C GLU A 697 -14.48 -20.21 0.87
N MET A 698 -14.39 -20.20 -0.47
CA MET A 698 -15.06 -19.20 -1.31
C MET A 698 -16.59 -19.21 -1.15
N PRO A 699 -17.24 -18.09 -0.81
CA PRO A 699 -18.70 -18.03 -0.61
C PRO A 699 -19.42 -18.22 -1.94
N LEU A 700 -20.42 -19.11 -2.02
CA LEU A 700 -21.10 -19.44 -3.30
C LEU A 700 -22.08 -18.37 -3.77
N ALA A 701 -22.62 -17.58 -2.83
CA ALA A 701 -23.51 -16.46 -3.06
C ALA A 701 -23.12 -15.33 -2.10
N ARG A 702 -23.50 -14.09 -2.43
CA ARG A 702 -23.37 -12.93 -1.53
C ARG A 702 -24.40 -11.85 -1.90
N PRO A 703 -24.78 -10.97 -0.96
CA PRO A 703 -25.51 -9.75 -1.27
C PRO A 703 -24.60 -8.72 -1.97
N PHE A 704 -25.19 -7.93 -2.86
CA PHE A 704 -24.53 -6.80 -3.51
C PHE A 704 -25.41 -5.57 -3.40
N THR A 705 -24.79 -4.39 -3.34
CA THR A 705 -25.51 -3.13 -3.54
C THR A 705 -24.87 -2.40 -4.72
N VAL A 706 -25.66 -1.92 -5.67
CA VAL A 706 -25.17 -1.00 -6.70
C VAL A 706 -25.39 0.43 -6.19
N LYS A 707 -24.31 1.15 -5.88
CA LYS A 707 -24.34 2.55 -5.39
C LYS A 707 -23.92 3.49 -6.52
N VAL A 708 -24.84 4.27 -7.08
CA VAL A 708 -24.53 5.27 -8.12
C VAL A 708 -24.49 6.65 -7.48
N LEU A 709 -23.30 7.25 -7.41
CA LEU A 709 -23.08 8.58 -6.80
C LEU A 709 -23.57 9.70 -7.72
N SER A 710 -23.93 10.84 -7.11
CA SER A 710 -24.48 12.02 -7.82
C SER A 710 -25.59 11.67 -8.81
N SER A 711 -26.48 10.78 -8.39
CA SER A 711 -27.51 10.20 -9.25
C SER A 711 -28.84 10.92 -9.05
N LEU A 712 -29.63 11.02 -10.12
CA LEU A 712 -31.06 11.32 -9.98
C LEU A 712 -31.83 10.08 -9.56
N LEU A 713 -33.08 10.28 -9.15
CA LEU A 713 -34.02 9.17 -9.09
C LEU A 713 -34.25 8.58 -10.48
N PRO A 714 -34.25 7.25 -10.58
CA PRO A 714 -34.57 6.59 -11.83
C PRO A 714 -36.08 6.60 -12.09
N GLN A 715 -36.46 6.57 -13.36
CA GLN A 715 -37.82 6.24 -13.80
C GLN A 715 -38.11 4.75 -13.62
N SER A 716 -37.10 3.89 -13.82
CA SER A 716 -37.20 2.46 -13.58
C SER A 716 -35.83 1.85 -13.33
N VAL A 717 -35.79 0.82 -12.49
CA VAL A 717 -34.62 -0.04 -12.29
C VAL A 717 -35.05 -1.48 -12.55
N THR A 718 -34.21 -2.23 -13.26
CA THR A 718 -34.39 -3.67 -13.45
C THR A 718 -33.10 -4.42 -13.13
N VAL A 719 -33.24 -5.61 -12.56
CA VAL A 719 -32.16 -6.59 -12.37
C VAL A 719 -32.52 -7.82 -13.19
N ASN A 720 -31.66 -8.19 -14.14
CA ASN A 720 -31.90 -9.27 -15.10
C ASN A 720 -33.24 -9.14 -15.85
N GLY A 721 -33.65 -7.90 -16.16
CA GLY A 721 -34.90 -7.59 -16.86
C GLY A 721 -36.16 -7.59 -15.97
N VAL A 722 -36.04 -7.92 -14.68
CA VAL A 722 -37.15 -7.87 -13.72
C VAL A 722 -37.10 -6.55 -12.94
N PRO A 723 -38.22 -5.85 -12.72
CA PRO A 723 -38.25 -4.65 -11.87
C PRO A 723 -37.61 -4.91 -10.50
N ALA A 724 -36.78 -3.98 -10.04
CA ALA A 724 -36.07 -4.08 -8.77
C ALA A 724 -36.36 -2.88 -7.87
N GLU A 725 -36.38 -3.14 -6.57
CA GLU A 725 -36.46 -2.08 -5.57
C GLU A 725 -35.14 -1.31 -5.49
N TYR A 726 -35.26 -0.05 -5.12
CA TYR A 726 -34.13 0.84 -4.91
C TYR A 726 -34.48 1.85 -3.81
N ARG A 727 -33.44 2.41 -3.21
CA ARG A 727 -33.52 3.48 -2.22
C ARG A 727 -32.58 4.61 -2.61
N TYR A 728 -32.78 5.77 -1.99
CA TYR A 728 -31.98 6.95 -2.27
C TYR A 728 -31.31 7.45 -0.99
N SER A 729 -29.99 7.57 -1.00
CA SER A 729 -29.23 8.23 0.07
C SER A 729 -29.19 9.72 -0.23
N ALA A 730 -29.96 10.51 0.52
CA ALA A 730 -29.91 11.96 0.40
C ALA A 730 -28.66 12.57 1.04
N GLU A 731 -27.98 11.83 1.93
CA GLU A 731 -26.69 12.22 2.51
C GLU A 731 -25.57 12.14 1.48
N ASP A 732 -25.58 11.12 0.61
CA ASP A 732 -24.58 10.94 -0.45
C ASP A 732 -25.01 11.48 -1.82
N PHE A 733 -26.27 11.89 -1.96
CA PHE A 733 -26.95 12.06 -3.25
C PHE A 733 -26.76 10.84 -4.18
N ALA A 734 -27.00 9.64 -3.65
CA ALA A 734 -26.74 8.40 -4.33
C ALA A 734 -27.99 7.53 -4.49
N LEU A 735 -28.08 6.84 -5.63
CA LEU A 735 -29.04 5.77 -5.86
C LEU A 735 -28.44 4.44 -5.37
N LEU A 736 -29.19 3.67 -4.59
CA LEU A 736 -28.79 2.36 -4.11
C LEU A 736 -29.80 1.32 -4.61
N VAL A 737 -29.31 0.35 -5.36
CA VAL A 737 -30.09 -0.82 -5.80
C VAL A 737 -29.58 -2.01 -5.02
N ASP A 738 -30.36 -2.44 -4.03
CA ASP A 738 -30.00 -3.56 -3.17
C ASP A 738 -30.31 -4.87 -3.92
N LEU A 739 -29.31 -5.74 -4.06
CA LEU A 739 -29.47 -7.08 -4.61
C LEU A 739 -29.38 -8.06 -3.44
N PRO A 740 -30.38 -8.94 -3.26
CA PRO A 740 -30.33 -9.94 -2.19
C PRO A 740 -29.16 -10.90 -2.39
N GLU A 741 -28.98 -11.84 -1.48
CA GLU A 741 -27.97 -12.89 -1.64
C GLU A 741 -28.22 -13.68 -2.94
N LEU A 742 -27.32 -13.49 -3.92
CA LEU A 742 -27.43 -14.09 -5.26
C LEU A 742 -26.19 -14.94 -5.56
N PRO A 743 -26.33 -16.03 -6.36
CA PRO A 743 -25.19 -16.87 -6.73
C PRO A 743 -24.08 -16.10 -7.43
N CYS A 744 -22.84 -16.14 -6.93
CA CYS A 744 -21.72 -15.39 -7.51
C CYS A 744 -21.27 -15.94 -8.88
N ASN A 745 -21.66 -17.16 -9.24
CA ASN A 745 -21.34 -17.79 -10.53
C ASN A 745 -22.31 -17.41 -11.67
N GLN A 746 -23.24 -16.49 -11.43
CA GLN A 746 -24.18 -15.99 -12.42
C GLN A 746 -23.97 -14.49 -12.61
N GLU A 747 -24.09 -14.05 -13.85
CA GLU A 747 -24.09 -12.63 -14.18
C GLU A 747 -25.34 -11.93 -13.64
N LYS A 748 -25.20 -10.68 -13.20
CA LYS A 748 -26.31 -9.78 -12.89
C LYS A 748 -26.19 -8.54 -13.76
N VAL A 749 -27.25 -8.23 -14.50
CA VAL A 749 -27.36 -7.05 -15.35
C VAL A 749 -28.36 -6.10 -14.70
N ILE A 750 -27.87 -4.96 -14.23
CA ILE A 750 -28.66 -3.90 -13.63
C ILE A 750 -28.85 -2.82 -14.69
N LYS A 751 -30.09 -2.50 -15.03
CA LYS A 751 -30.42 -1.42 -15.97
C LYS A 751 -31.22 -0.35 -15.25
N ILE A 752 -30.72 0.87 -15.34
CA ILE A 752 -31.29 2.07 -14.72
C ILE A 752 -31.71 3.02 -15.84
N ILE A 753 -32.97 3.43 -15.84
CA ILE A 753 -33.51 4.43 -16.78
C ILE A 753 -33.73 5.73 -16.01
N TYR A 754 -33.08 6.79 -16.43
CA TYR A 754 -33.19 8.12 -15.84
C TYR A 754 -34.22 9.00 -16.57
N PRO A 755 -34.78 10.02 -15.89
CA PRO A 755 -35.52 11.07 -16.57
C PRO A 755 -34.61 11.84 -17.55
N SER A 756 -35.20 12.43 -18.58
CA SER A 756 -34.48 13.22 -19.59
C SER A 756 -34.03 14.61 -19.12
N GLY A 757 -34.45 15.04 -17.93
CA GLY A 757 -34.09 16.33 -17.33
C GLY A 757 -32.63 16.37 -16.89
N LYS A 758 -31.99 17.52 -17.04
CA LYS A 758 -30.67 17.79 -16.46
C LYS A 758 -30.84 18.51 -15.13
N VAL A 759 -30.20 17.98 -14.09
CA VAL A 759 -30.08 18.62 -12.78
C VAL A 759 -28.59 18.76 -12.50
N ASP A 760 -28.19 19.93 -12.03
CA ASP A 760 -26.80 20.18 -11.69
C ASP A 760 -26.48 19.58 -10.32
N MET A 761 -25.84 18.41 -10.33
CA MET A 761 -25.36 17.72 -9.12
C MET A 761 -23.91 18.09 -8.79
N ASN A 762 -23.25 18.85 -9.64
CA ASN A 762 -21.81 19.08 -9.58
C ASN A 762 -21.44 19.89 -8.32
N GLY A 763 -20.68 19.29 -7.41
CA GLY A 763 -20.27 19.95 -6.17
C GLY A 763 -21.39 20.11 -5.12
N LEU A 764 -22.58 19.57 -5.39
CA LEU A 764 -23.75 19.73 -4.52
C LEU A 764 -23.52 19.12 -3.14
N LEU A 765 -22.87 17.95 -3.09
CA LEU A 765 -22.59 17.22 -1.85
C LEU A 765 -21.81 18.08 -0.85
N GLY A 766 -20.70 18.67 -1.28
CA GLY A 766 -19.88 19.54 -0.44
C GLY A 766 -20.61 20.84 -0.08
N ALA A 767 -21.25 21.47 -1.07
CA ALA A 767 -21.96 22.73 -0.85
C ALA A 767 -23.11 22.59 0.16
N SER A 768 -23.96 21.57 0.03
CA SER A 768 -25.10 21.37 0.93
C SER A 768 -24.64 20.98 2.35
N LYS A 769 -23.64 20.10 2.46
CA LYS A 769 -23.06 19.70 3.75
C LYS A 769 -22.47 20.89 4.51
N ARG A 770 -21.68 21.73 3.83
CA ARG A 770 -21.08 22.93 4.42
C ARG A 770 -22.16 23.94 4.86
N ILE A 771 -23.17 24.19 4.03
CA ILE A 771 -24.29 25.07 4.39
C ILE A 771 -25.03 24.57 5.64
N ALA A 772 -25.42 23.29 5.66
CA ALA A 772 -26.15 22.70 6.79
C ALA A 772 -25.35 22.80 8.09
N ARG A 773 -24.06 22.43 8.05
CA ARG A 773 -23.15 22.53 9.20
C ARG A 773 -22.99 23.97 9.68
N SER A 774 -22.75 24.91 8.79
CA SER A 774 -22.59 26.32 9.16
C SER A 774 -23.87 26.94 9.70
N MET A 775 -25.04 26.54 9.20
CA MET A 775 -26.33 26.95 9.77
C MET A 775 -26.55 26.39 11.17
N GLU A 776 -26.08 25.16 11.45
CA GLU A 776 -26.06 24.63 12.80
C GLU A 776 -25.19 25.48 13.74
N GLN A 777 -23.95 25.74 13.33
CA GLN A 777 -23.01 26.57 14.10
C GLN A 777 -23.51 28.01 14.29
N LEU A 778 -24.23 28.57 13.32
CA LEU A 778 -24.81 29.92 13.41
C LEU A 778 -25.81 30.03 14.57
N LYS A 779 -26.59 28.97 14.85
CA LYS A 779 -27.54 28.93 15.98
C LYS A 779 -26.84 29.04 17.33
N TYR A 780 -25.62 28.53 17.45
CA TYR A 780 -24.81 28.69 18.67
C TYR A 780 -24.16 30.08 18.79
N ARG A 781 -23.93 30.77 17.65
CA ARG A 781 -23.48 32.16 17.63
C ARG A 781 -24.60 33.17 17.87
N ASN A 782 -25.84 32.80 17.52
CA ASN A 782 -27.02 33.62 17.71
C ASN A 782 -28.23 32.73 18.04
N SER A 783 -28.44 32.47 19.33
CA SER A 783 -29.50 31.58 19.81
C SER A 783 -30.92 32.07 19.53
N TYR A 784 -31.11 33.34 19.18
CA TYR A 784 -32.41 33.93 18.86
C TYR A 784 -32.65 34.09 17.36
N ILE A 785 -31.75 33.57 16.52
CA ILE A 785 -31.93 33.65 15.07
C ILE A 785 -33.16 32.86 14.64
N VAL A 786 -33.99 33.47 13.81
CA VAL A 786 -35.10 32.81 13.12
C VAL A 786 -34.74 32.77 11.63
N PHE A 787 -34.50 31.59 11.09
CA PHE A 787 -34.23 31.44 9.66
C PHE A 787 -35.49 31.77 8.86
N LYS A 788 -35.37 32.70 7.91
CA LYS A 788 -36.40 32.96 6.91
C LYS A 788 -36.44 31.80 5.93
N GLU A 789 -37.57 31.63 5.27
CA GLU A 789 -37.86 30.46 4.42
C GLU A 789 -36.75 30.14 3.41
N GLU A 790 -36.29 31.14 2.65
CA GLU A 790 -35.23 30.99 1.65
C GLU A 790 -33.94 30.41 2.24
N PHE A 791 -33.42 31.03 3.31
CA PHE A 791 -32.19 30.59 3.97
C PHE A 791 -32.38 29.26 4.71
N GLY A 792 -33.53 29.09 5.38
CA GLY A 792 -33.90 27.87 6.09
C GLY A 792 -33.89 26.63 5.21
N LYS A 793 -34.46 26.72 4.01
CA LYS A 793 -34.51 25.62 3.03
C LYS A 793 -33.13 25.13 2.60
N MET A 794 -32.12 26.01 2.55
CA MET A 794 -30.78 25.61 2.13
C MET A 794 -30.15 24.60 3.08
N GLY A 795 -30.36 24.75 4.39
CA GLY A 795 -29.80 23.87 5.41
C GLY A 795 -30.53 22.54 5.59
N SER A 796 -31.72 22.40 5.01
CA SER A 796 -32.54 21.18 5.08
C SER A 796 -32.71 20.50 3.72
N LEU A 797 -31.80 20.76 2.77
CA LEU A 797 -31.90 20.22 1.41
C LEU A 797 -31.92 18.68 1.43
N ASN A 798 -31.01 18.07 2.19
CA ASN A 798 -30.87 16.61 2.23
C ASN A 798 -32.16 15.96 2.76
N GLU A 799 -32.72 16.47 3.87
CA GLU A 799 -33.99 16.01 4.42
C GLU A 799 -35.16 16.25 3.46
N ALA A 800 -35.21 17.41 2.79
CA ALA A 800 -36.25 17.71 1.82
C ALA A 800 -36.22 16.73 0.64
N VAL A 801 -35.02 16.42 0.12
CA VAL A 801 -34.83 15.41 -0.93
C VAL A 801 -35.18 14.02 -0.42
N MET A 802 -34.88 13.68 0.84
CA MET A 802 -35.26 12.41 1.45
C MET A 802 -36.78 12.25 1.55
N TYR A 803 -37.50 13.30 1.97
CA TYR A 803 -38.95 13.26 2.18
C TYR A 803 -39.77 13.40 0.89
N ALA A 804 -39.29 14.18 -0.07
CA ALA A 804 -39.95 14.44 -1.34
C ALA A 804 -38.98 14.20 -2.51
N PRO A 805 -38.53 12.95 -2.71
CA PRO A 805 -37.50 12.63 -3.69
C PRO A 805 -37.94 13.00 -5.11
N SER A 806 -39.23 12.92 -5.44
CA SER A 806 -39.78 13.38 -6.73
C SER A 806 -39.61 14.89 -7.00
N GLU A 807 -39.44 15.71 -5.97
CA GLU A 807 -39.22 17.16 -6.08
C GLU A 807 -37.73 17.54 -6.17
N MET A 808 -36.82 16.55 -6.10
CA MET A 808 -35.37 16.75 -6.11
C MET A 808 -34.87 17.73 -7.19
N PRO A 809 -35.31 17.67 -8.47
CA PRO A 809 -34.87 18.65 -9.46
C PRO A 809 -35.17 20.10 -9.08
N ALA A 810 -36.35 20.37 -8.51
CA ALA A 810 -36.76 21.71 -8.10
C ALA A 810 -36.03 22.15 -6.83
N LEU A 811 -35.91 21.27 -5.84
CA LEU A 811 -35.20 21.54 -4.59
C LEU A 811 -33.72 21.90 -4.84
N ILE A 812 -33.05 21.16 -5.73
CA ILE A 812 -31.65 21.40 -6.08
C ILE A 812 -31.51 22.70 -6.89
N ALA A 813 -32.44 22.97 -7.82
CA ALA A 813 -32.45 24.23 -8.55
C ALA A 813 -32.62 25.44 -7.62
N ASP A 814 -33.52 25.35 -6.64
CA ASP A 814 -33.75 26.40 -5.63
C ASP A 814 -32.55 26.57 -4.70
N PHE A 815 -31.89 25.47 -4.30
CA PHE A 815 -30.65 25.51 -3.55
C PHE A 815 -29.56 26.25 -4.32
N TRP A 816 -29.31 25.87 -5.58
CA TRP A 816 -28.27 26.51 -6.38
C TRP A 816 -28.57 27.97 -6.68
N LYS A 817 -29.84 28.33 -6.92
CA LYS A 817 -30.24 29.72 -7.06
C LYS A 817 -29.82 30.51 -5.82
N SER A 818 -30.20 30.03 -4.63
CA SER A 818 -29.86 30.68 -3.36
C SER A 818 -28.36 30.69 -3.08
N TYR A 819 -27.65 29.62 -3.40
CA TYR A 819 -26.22 29.48 -3.19
C TYR A 819 -25.41 30.46 -4.06
N HIS A 820 -25.77 30.63 -5.34
CA HIS A 820 -25.07 31.57 -6.23
C HIS A 820 -25.24 33.04 -5.82
N GLU A 821 -26.34 33.38 -5.13
CA GLU A 821 -26.57 34.72 -4.59
C GLU A 821 -26.46 34.78 -3.05
N LEU A 822 -25.71 33.85 -2.45
CA LEU A 822 -25.66 33.67 -1.00
C LEU A 822 -25.44 34.98 -0.22
N PRO A 823 -24.54 35.91 -0.58
CA PRO A 823 -24.42 37.19 0.11
C PRO A 823 -25.74 37.98 0.19
N SER A 824 -26.52 38.00 -0.90
CA SER A 824 -27.83 38.64 -0.94
C SER A 824 -28.88 37.87 -0.13
N VAL A 825 -28.81 36.53 -0.10
CA VAL A 825 -29.65 35.72 0.81
C VAL A 825 -29.36 36.06 2.27
N LEU A 826 -28.09 36.21 2.66
CA LEU A 826 -27.71 36.56 4.03
C LEU A 826 -28.16 37.99 4.41
N GLU A 827 -28.11 38.92 3.47
CA GLU A 827 -28.67 40.27 3.65
C GLU A 827 -30.19 40.23 3.82
N ARG A 828 -30.90 39.49 2.94
CA ARG A 828 -32.35 39.29 3.05
C ARG A 828 -32.73 38.55 4.32
N GLN A 829 -31.90 37.62 4.81
CA GLN A 829 -32.03 36.97 6.11
C GLN A 829 -31.94 37.99 7.27
N GLY A 830 -31.29 39.14 7.05
CA GLY A 830 -31.09 40.18 8.04
C GLY A 830 -29.90 39.89 8.97
N LEU A 831 -28.92 39.12 8.49
CA LEU A 831 -27.69 38.90 9.27
C LEU A 831 -26.90 40.21 9.38
N LYS A 832 -26.33 40.45 10.56
CA LYS A 832 -25.36 41.53 10.74
C LYS A 832 -24.11 41.23 9.90
N SER A 833 -23.42 42.27 9.44
CA SER A 833 -22.26 42.15 8.55
C SER A 833 -21.21 41.15 9.06
N GLU A 834 -20.90 41.16 10.37
CA GLU A 834 -19.96 40.21 10.98
C GLU A 834 -20.43 38.74 10.85
N GLN A 835 -21.72 38.47 11.09
CA GLN A 835 -22.29 37.13 10.98
C GLN A 835 -22.35 36.66 9.53
N ALA A 836 -22.68 37.56 8.60
CA ALA A 836 -22.70 37.26 7.18
C ALA A 836 -21.29 36.93 6.67
N THR A 837 -20.28 37.73 7.03
CA THR A 837 -18.87 37.47 6.69
C THR A 837 -18.40 36.13 7.25
N TRP A 838 -18.66 35.87 8.53
CA TRP A 838 -18.32 34.58 9.13
C TRP A 838 -19.01 33.41 8.41
N PHE A 839 -20.29 33.55 8.06
CA PHE A 839 -21.02 32.48 7.39
C PHE A 839 -20.43 32.18 6.02
N LEU A 840 -20.19 33.20 5.18
CA LEU A 840 -19.56 33.05 3.87
C LEU A 840 -18.19 32.36 3.97
N GLN A 841 -17.38 32.75 4.95
CA GLN A 841 -16.07 32.14 5.22
C GLN A 841 -16.23 30.66 5.66
N SER A 842 -17.16 30.39 6.57
CA SER A 842 -17.37 29.04 7.13
C SER A 842 -17.82 28.01 6.09
N VAL A 843 -18.42 28.44 4.97
CA VAL A 843 -18.82 27.57 3.86
C VAL A 843 -17.88 27.65 2.66
N CYS A 844 -16.78 28.41 2.79
CA CYS A 844 -15.80 28.65 1.71
C CYS A 844 -16.50 29.18 0.42
N TRP A 845 -17.40 30.15 0.58
CA TRP A 845 -18.14 30.70 -0.57
C TRP A 845 -17.29 31.70 -1.36
N GLY A 846 -17.26 31.55 -2.68
CA GLY A 846 -16.62 32.49 -3.62
C GLY A 846 -15.17 32.19 -3.99
N GLU A 847 -14.54 31.20 -3.36
CA GLU A 847 -13.29 30.60 -3.84
C GLU A 847 -13.64 29.60 -4.96
N LYS A 848 -13.06 29.77 -6.15
CA LYS A 848 -13.31 28.93 -7.34
C LYS A 848 -12.19 27.95 -7.59
#